data_AF-A0AAU0V4K9-F1
#
_entry.id   AF-A0AAU0V4K9-F1
#
_cell.length_a   1.000
_cell.length_b   1.000
_cell.length_c   1.000
_cell.angle_alpha   90.00
_cell.angle_beta   90.00
_cell.angle_gamma   90.00
#
_symmetry.space_group_name_H-M   'P 1'
#
loop_
_entity.id
_entity.type
_entity.pdbx_description
1 polymer ?
#
loop_
_entity_poly.entity_id
_entity_poly.type
_entity_poly.pdbx_seq_one_letter_code
_entity_poly.pdbx_strand_id
1 'polypeptide(L)'
;MATAKRHSAAAGSPAGPVGVEGAQAIRHEEKRINIPTADAADLMTEEAEAVQDVAYPRTPWLPAEQRDRALDPQLVWTGKDETDQADFVVAAPPIFRQERIEPQYLINELLKETKSRKPAPEEPQGLFNLDYFQDGIEDELDKVDWYHHQMNWANRMILGDSLQVMASLAEREDLRQKVQMVFLDPPYGIKFNSNWQVSTKSRDVKDGNLAHTTREVEQVKAFRDTWELGISSYLTYLRDRLTVARDLLTESGSVFVQIGDQNVHLVRSLLDEVFGAANFCAQISFRTTTGATGNLLPGTVDYILWYSHTRDKTKYRQMFRQKSVGGDGSSTYTSVEEADGTRRKMTPEERRDPSLLNDKAKVFGLDNITSQSAGREKGEGAASWFPVEFEGKTFRPTMQSRWKTNEAGMERLLAAGRLGAAGNTLRYVRYINDFPAYPYNNFWDDTSTAGFGADKLYVVQTNTKVIERCMLMVTDPGDLVLDPTCGSGTTAHVAEQWGRRWITIDTSRVAIALARHRIMGAKYPAYLLADSIEGKAKEAELSGQEPNRTASSNDVHRGFIYERVPHITLKAIANNPDIEPGMSRAAIETAIQRHAEYETLFDRAYENKKALRVAGPFTVESLSPHRSISFDGELPKSEQAAKQATGGGSYAETILEHIKTAGVQNGIRDERLVFESIEPASGRTLTAVGVREQADAGTPARVGIALGPEYGTVDPLFIKNAAREAIAAGNLDLLLVLGFAFDPTAVEAVAEFKPAAQNFASVVRERTVGKLPVMLVRMNADLSMGDELAKSSTANLFTVFGEPDIEVTETSDGQLVVEVKGVDTYNPTTGKISSLTIDSIMLWSLDTDYDSDAFFVRHVYFNGKSEGKPGDLNPYEKLQKTLKAEIDQDAWASLYATRSRPFAKPVSGKIAVKVINYYGDEVLKVIEV
;
A
#
# COMPACT_ATOMS: atom_id res chain seq x y z
N MET A 1 -11.18 -49.30 -53.80
CA MET A 1 -10.63 -49.73 -52.50
C MET A 1 -9.12 -49.50 -52.49
N ALA A 2 -8.48 -49.63 -51.33
CA ALA A 2 -7.08 -49.32 -51.04
C ALA A 2 -6.73 -47.80 -51.00
N THR A 3 -6.42 -47.32 -49.80
CA THR A 3 -5.88 -45.99 -49.49
C THR A 3 -4.35 -46.00 -49.52
N ALA A 4 -3.71 -44.92 -49.98
CA ALA A 4 -2.27 -44.71 -49.83
C ALA A 4 -1.96 -43.23 -49.46
N LYS A 5 -0.99 -43.02 -48.56
CA LYS A 5 -0.58 -41.71 -48.07
C LYS A 5 0.31 -40.97 -49.09
N ARG A 6 0.20 -39.64 -49.12
CA ARG A 6 1.34 -38.74 -49.39
C ARG A 6 1.29 -37.56 -48.42
N HIS A 7 2.46 -37.10 -47.98
CA HIS A 7 2.59 -35.90 -47.17
C HIS A 7 2.52 -34.65 -48.05
N SER A 8 1.91 -33.59 -47.55
CA SER A 8 2.31 -32.21 -47.83
C SER A 8 2.83 -31.60 -46.51
N ALA A 9 3.91 -30.83 -46.59
CA ALA A 9 4.34 -30.03 -45.45
C ALA A 9 3.47 -28.77 -45.39
N ALA A 10 2.83 -28.52 -44.25
CA ALA A 10 2.21 -27.23 -44.00
C ALA A 10 3.32 -26.19 -43.80
N ALA A 11 3.39 -25.19 -44.67
CA ALA A 11 4.30 -24.07 -44.49
C ALA A 11 3.90 -23.29 -43.22
N GLY A 12 4.88 -22.94 -42.39
CA GLY A 12 4.61 -22.19 -41.16
C GLY A 12 4.03 -20.82 -41.47
N SER A 13 2.85 -20.51 -40.93
CA SER A 13 2.31 -19.15 -40.93
C SER A 13 3.28 -18.22 -40.17
N PRO A 14 3.54 -17.00 -40.67
CA PRO A 14 4.37 -16.05 -39.94
C PRO A 14 3.71 -15.68 -38.61
N ALA A 15 4.51 -15.50 -37.57
CA ALA A 15 4.04 -15.07 -36.26
C ALA A 15 3.55 -13.61 -36.33
N GLY A 16 2.25 -13.42 -36.53
CA GLY A 16 1.59 -12.14 -36.28
C GLY A 16 1.63 -11.79 -34.78
N PRO A 17 1.43 -10.51 -34.41
CA PRO A 17 1.30 -10.12 -33.01
C PRO A 17 0.13 -10.87 -32.38
N VAL A 18 0.38 -11.50 -31.22
CA VAL A 18 -0.65 -12.18 -30.45
C VAL A 18 -1.59 -11.12 -29.88
N GLY A 19 -2.85 -11.13 -30.31
CA GLY A 19 -3.87 -10.27 -29.72
C GLY A 19 -4.10 -10.65 -28.26
N VAL A 20 -4.01 -9.67 -27.36
CA VAL A 20 -4.34 -9.86 -25.94
C VAL A 20 -5.86 -9.79 -25.80
N GLU A 21 -6.47 -10.79 -25.16
CA GLU A 21 -7.93 -10.91 -25.04
C GLU A 21 -8.57 -9.92 -24.04
N GLY A 22 -7.75 -9.13 -23.35
CA GLY A 22 -8.15 -8.09 -22.40
C GLY A 22 -7.10 -7.91 -21.30
N ALA A 23 -7.27 -6.89 -20.45
CA ALA A 23 -6.50 -6.79 -19.22
C ALA A 23 -6.91 -7.91 -18.24
N GLN A 24 -5.93 -8.56 -17.62
CA GLN A 24 -6.12 -9.49 -16.51
C GLN A 24 -5.83 -8.80 -15.18
N ALA A 25 -6.43 -9.30 -14.11
CA ALA A 25 -6.17 -8.91 -12.72
C ALA A 25 -6.34 -10.13 -11.82
N ILE A 26 -5.82 -10.09 -10.59
CA ILE A 26 -6.10 -11.12 -9.59
C ILE A 26 -7.39 -10.74 -8.86
N ARG A 27 -8.31 -11.70 -8.70
CA ARG A 27 -9.40 -11.64 -7.73
C ARG A 27 -9.14 -12.70 -6.66
N HIS A 28 -9.64 -12.46 -5.45
CA HIS A 28 -9.50 -13.34 -4.31
C HIS A 28 -10.87 -13.98 -4.00
N GLU A 29 -10.89 -15.26 -3.65
CA GLU A 29 -12.14 -15.96 -3.28
C GLU A 29 -12.60 -15.61 -1.86
N GLU A 30 -11.70 -15.04 -1.04
CA GLU A 30 -12.04 -14.60 0.30
C GLU A 30 -13.11 -13.50 0.32
N LYS A 31 -13.84 -13.49 1.44
CA LYS A 31 -14.80 -12.44 1.80
C LYS A 31 -14.18 -11.49 2.83
N ARG A 32 -14.80 -10.32 2.98
CA ARG A 32 -14.59 -9.36 4.09
C ARG A 32 -15.94 -8.93 4.64
N ILE A 33 -15.95 -8.34 5.84
CA ILE A 33 -17.16 -7.72 6.37
C ILE A 33 -17.57 -6.51 5.51
N ASN A 34 -18.88 -6.34 5.31
CA ASN A 34 -19.49 -5.19 4.65
C ASN A 34 -19.45 -3.97 5.60
N ILE A 35 -18.85 -2.88 5.15
CA ILE A 35 -18.64 -1.65 5.93
C ILE A 35 -19.47 -0.51 5.33
N PRO A 36 -19.96 0.45 6.14
CA PRO A 36 -20.78 1.56 5.67
C PRO A 36 -20.07 2.35 4.57
N THR A 37 -20.84 2.87 3.63
CA THR A 37 -20.36 3.85 2.66
C THR A 37 -20.33 5.25 3.24
N ALA A 38 -19.51 6.09 2.60
CA ALA A 38 -19.50 7.53 2.85
C ALA A 38 -20.89 8.17 2.67
N ASP A 39 -21.62 7.73 1.64
CA ASP A 39 -22.82 8.40 1.15
C ASP A 39 -24.12 7.82 1.76
N ALA A 40 -24.07 6.64 2.40
CA ALA A 40 -25.17 6.04 3.17
C ALA A 40 -24.94 6.02 4.70
N ALA A 41 -24.06 6.89 5.23
CA ALA A 41 -23.78 6.98 6.67
C ALA A 41 -25.05 7.27 7.50
N ASP A 42 -25.97 8.09 6.98
CA ASP A 42 -27.28 8.40 7.58
C ASP A 42 -28.21 7.17 7.75
N LEU A 43 -27.90 6.05 7.10
CA LEU A 43 -28.66 4.80 7.21
C LEU A 43 -28.10 3.83 8.26
N MET A 44 -27.03 4.20 8.96
CA MET A 44 -26.44 3.36 10.01
C MET A 44 -27.36 3.22 11.24
N THR A 45 -27.26 2.08 11.92
CA THR A 45 -27.87 1.87 13.23
C THR A 45 -27.02 2.53 14.33
N GLU A 46 -27.64 2.89 15.46
CA GLU A 46 -26.90 3.41 16.65
C GLU A 46 -25.79 2.44 17.09
N GLU A 47 -25.96 1.12 16.89
CA GLU A 47 -24.96 0.09 17.20
C GLU A 47 -23.79 0.06 16.21
N ALA A 48 -24.05 0.25 14.91
CA ALA A 48 -22.99 0.36 13.91
C ALA A 48 -22.19 1.66 14.04
N GLU A 49 -22.86 2.77 14.39
CA GLU A 49 -22.23 4.09 14.60
C GLU A 49 -21.39 4.13 15.89
N ALA A 50 -21.90 3.58 17.00
CA ALA A 50 -21.27 3.65 18.31
C ALA A 50 -19.82 3.13 18.30
N VAL A 51 -18.87 4.00 18.65
CA VAL A 51 -17.44 3.64 18.81
C VAL A 51 -17.30 2.59 19.92
N GLN A 52 -16.53 1.55 19.66
CA GLN A 52 -16.29 0.46 20.61
C GLN A 52 -14.89 0.60 21.21
N ASP A 53 -14.75 0.47 22.54
CA ASP A 53 -13.46 0.56 23.22
C ASP A 53 -12.81 -0.83 23.35
N VAL A 54 -11.66 -1.02 22.70
CA VAL A 54 -10.95 -2.29 22.66
C VAL A 54 -9.79 -2.28 23.64
N ALA A 55 -9.86 -3.13 24.67
CA ALA A 55 -8.82 -3.25 25.70
C ALA A 55 -7.77 -4.32 25.37
N TYR A 56 -6.53 -3.90 25.19
CA TYR A 56 -5.37 -4.76 24.95
C TYR A 56 -4.56 -4.97 26.24
N PRO A 57 -4.35 -6.21 26.69
CA PRO A 57 -3.62 -6.45 27.92
C PRO A 57 -2.14 -6.11 27.78
N ARG A 58 -1.60 -5.28 28.68
CA ARG A 58 -0.15 -4.98 28.73
C ARG A 58 0.62 -6.28 28.94
N THR A 59 1.70 -6.50 28.19
CA THR A 59 2.46 -7.77 28.09
C THR A 59 1.61 -8.99 27.63
N PRO A 60 1.05 -8.98 26.40
CA PRO A 60 0.03 -9.95 25.97
C PRO A 60 0.55 -11.38 25.74
N TRP A 61 1.87 -11.61 25.61
CA TRP A 61 2.44 -12.95 25.44
C TRP A 61 2.69 -13.69 26.76
N LEU A 62 2.61 -13.01 27.91
CA LEU A 62 2.75 -13.63 29.23
C LEU A 62 1.38 -14.03 29.80
N PRO A 63 1.19 -15.28 30.25
CA PRO A 63 0.05 -15.68 31.07
C PRO A 63 -0.07 -14.78 32.31
N ALA A 64 -1.29 -14.43 32.73
CA ALA A 64 -1.51 -13.47 33.82
C ALA A 64 -0.78 -13.86 35.13
N GLU A 65 -0.73 -15.16 35.43
CA GLU A 65 -0.03 -15.74 36.60
C GLU A 65 1.51 -15.62 36.54
N GLN A 66 2.08 -15.25 35.38
CA GLN A 66 3.52 -15.17 35.12
C GLN A 66 3.99 -13.74 34.80
N ARG A 67 3.11 -12.73 34.91
CA ARG A 67 3.44 -11.30 34.66
C ARG A 67 4.18 -10.65 35.84
N ASP A 68 5.19 -11.33 36.40
CA ASP A 68 6.09 -10.69 37.38
C ASP A 68 7.07 -9.75 36.66
N ARG A 69 6.58 -8.53 36.43
CA ARG A 69 7.29 -7.42 35.80
C ARG A 69 8.62 -7.04 36.50
N ALA A 70 8.88 -7.52 37.73
CA ALA A 70 10.14 -7.25 38.43
C ALA A 70 11.30 -8.19 38.04
N LEU A 71 11.04 -9.25 37.26
CA LEU A 71 12.06 -10.24 36.87
C LEU A 71 12.61 -10.04 35.45
N ASP A 72 11.81 -9.49 34.54
CA ASP A 72 12.22 -9.22 33.15
C ASP A 72 12.85 -7.81 32.98
N PRO A 73 13.90 -7.65 32.14
CA PRO A 73 14.44 -6.33 31.83
C PRO A 73 13.44 -5.48 31.03
N GLN A 74 13.14 -4.27 31.51
CA GLN A 74 12.23 -3.33 30.83
C GLN A 74 12.94 -2.06 30.36
N LEU A 75 12.42 -1.47 29.28
CA LEU A 75 12.81 -0.15 28.83
C LEU A 75 11.94 0.88 29.54
N VAL A 76 12.53 1.84 30.27
CA VAL A 76 11.78 2.86 31.03
C VAL A 76 11.89 4.22 30.34
N TRP A 77 10.76 4.92 30.18
CA TRP A 77 10.68 6.27 29.64
C TRP A 77 9.59 7.08 30.34
N THR A 78 9.64 8.42 30.22
CA THR A 78 8.69 9.32 30.88
C THR A 78 7.25 9.00 30.48
N GLY A 79 6.36 8.83 31.48
CA GLY A 79 4.96 8.45 31.28
C GLY A 79 4.68 6.95 31.16
N LYS A 80 5.70 6.09 31.00
CA LYS A 80 5.49 4.63 30.83
C LYS A 80 4.74 4.04 32.03
N ASP A 81 5.28 4.24 33.24
CA ASP A 81 4.78 3.67 34.49
C ASP A 81 3.33 4.05 34.82
N GLU A 82 2.85 5.19 34.31
CA GLU A 82 1.47 5.64 34.41
C GLU A 82 0.58 4.92 33.39
N THR A 83 1.01 4.86 32.12
CA THR A 83 0.29 4.15 31.04
C THR A 83 0.29 2.62 31.15
N ASP A 84 1.08 2.05 32.06
CA ASP A 84 1.25 0.62 32.30
C ASP A 84 0.51 0.10 33.55
N GLN A 85 -0.15 0.98 34.32
CA GLN A 85 -0.98 0.62 35.49
C GLN A 85 -2.34 0.01 35.11
N ALA A 86 -2.79 0.24 33.88
CA ALA A 86 -4.03 -0.28 33.32
C ALA A 86 -3.77 -1.02 31.99
N ASP A 87 -4.77 -1.75 31.53
CA ASP A 87 -4.77 -2.28 30.16
C ASP A 87 -4.97 -1.15 29.14
N PHE A 88 -4.46 -1.38 27.93
CA PHE A 88 -4.35 -0.37 26.90
C PHE A 88 -5.64 -0.29 26.07
N VAL A 89 -6.43 0.76 26.25
CA VAL A 89 -7.71 0.94 25.54
C VAL A 89 -7.51 1.74 24.25
N VAL A 90 -8.10 1.26 23.15
CA VAL A 90 -8.13 1.94 21.84
C VAL A 90 -9.55 2.00 21.33
N ALA A 91 -9.99 3.19 20.93
CA ALA A 91 -11.24 3.40 20.22
C ALA A 91 -11.22 2.72 18.83
N ALA A 92 -12.23 1.90 18.56
CA ALA A 92 -12.54 1.30 17.27
C ALA A 92 -13.76 2.01 16.64
N PRO A 93 -13.58 3.15 15.96
CA PRO A 93 -14.63 3.81 15.19
C PRO A 93 -15.06 2.99 13.96
N PRO A 94 -16.23 3.26 13.36
CA PRO A 94 -16.54 2.73 12.04
C PRO A 94 -15.49 3.17 10.99
N ILE A 95 -15.36 2.36 9.93
CA ILE A 95 -14.55 2.67 8.74
C ILE A 95 -15.52 2.81 7.57
N PHE A 96 -15.40 3.88 6.80
CA PHE A 96 -16.30 4.21 5.70
C PHE A 96 -15.67 3.92 4.34
N ARG A 97 -16.37 3.15 3.50
CA ARG A 97 -16.04 2.90 2.10
C ARG A 97 -16.21 4.19 1.30
N GLN A 98 -15.09 4.74 0.84
CA GLN A 98 -15.05 6.00 0.08
C GLN A 98 -15.11 5.74 -1.43
N GLU A 99 -14.22 4.95 -2.01
CA GLU A 99 -14.21 4.70 -3.46
C GLU A 99 -14.08 3.20 -3.75
N ARG A 100 -14.67 2.74 -4.85
CA ARG A 100 -14.33 1.44 -5.47
C ARG A 100 -13.63 1.67 -6.82
N ILE A 101 -12.46 1.06 -6.98
CA ILE A 101 -11.57 1.23 -8.14
C ILE A 101 -11.25 -0.15 -8.72
N GLU A 102 -11.53 -0.34 -10.01
CA GLU A 102 -11.22 -1.58 -10.74
C GLU A 102 -10.37 -1.26 -11.98
N PRO A 103 -9.03 -1.25 -11.87
CA PRO A 103 -8.16 -0.84 -12.98
C PRO A 103 -8.31 -1.72 -14.24
N GLN A 104 -8.72 -2.98 -14.08
CA GLN A 104 -9.07 -3.89 -15.17
C GLN A 104 -10.21 -3.35 -16.05
N TYR A 105 -11.25 -2.78 -15.44
CA TYR A 105 -12.38 -2.15 -16.14
C TYR A 105 -11.90 -0.94 -16.95
N LEU A 106 -11.16 -0.03 -16.31
CA LEU A 106 -10.65 1.20 -16.93
C LEU A 106 -9.77 0.93 -18.17
N ILE A 107 -8.91 -0.09 -18.12
CA ILE A 107 -8.10 -0.49 -19.28
C ILE A 107 -8.93 -1.22 -20.36
N ASN A 108 -9.93 -2.01 -19.97
CA ASN A 108 -10.82 -2.65 -20.93
C ASN A 108 -11.71 -1.64 -21.68
N GLU A 109 -12.12 -0.52 -21.06
CA GLU A 109 -12.81 0.58 -21.76
C GLU A 109 -11.90 1.29 -22.79
N LEU A 110 -10.62 1.53 -22.47
CA LEU A 110 -9.64 2.07 -23.43
C LEU A 110 -9.43 1.14 -24.64
N LEU A 111 -9.46 -0.18 -24.42
CA LEU A 111 -9.42 -1.18 -25.48
C LEU A 111 -10.70 -1.19 -26.34
N LYS A 112 -11.88 -0.98 -25.75
CA LYS A 112 -13.16 -0.83 -26.48
C LYS A 112 -13.18 0.45 -27.33
N GLU A 113 -12.79 1.59 -26.75
CA GLU A 113 -12.69 2.89 -27.44
C GLU A 113 -11.74 2.83 -28.65
N THR A 114 -10.64 2.08 -28.54
CA THR A 114 -9.72 1.86 -29.67
C THR A 114 -10.31 0.97 -30.77
N LYS A 115 -11.23 0.07 -30.42
CA LYS A 115 -11.95 -0.76 -31.40
C LYS A 115 -13.04 0.04 -32.10
N SER A 116 -13.86 0.82 -31.38
CA SER A 116 -14.94 1.61 -31.98
C SER A 116 -14.46 2.75 -32.88
N ARG A 117 -13.24 3.27 -32.67
CA ARG A 117 -12.59 4.25 -33.57
C ARG A 117 -12.05 3.65 -34.88
N LYS A 118 -12.12 2.33 -35.09
CA LYS A 118 -11.68 1.64 -36.32
C LYS A 118 -12.89 1.15 -37.11
N PRO A 119 -12.97 1.38 -38.44
CA PRO A 119 -14.11 0.94 -39.25
C PRO A 119 -14.08 -0.58 -39.47
N ALA A 120 -14.86 -1.30 -38.66
CA ALA A 120 -15.09 -2.75 -38.73
C ALA A 120 -16.57 -3.06 -38.36
N PRO A 121 -17.11 -4.26 -38.67
CA PRO A 121 -18.56 -4.46 -38.76
C PRO A 121 -19.33 -4.43 -37.44
N GLU A 122 -20.65 -4.28 -37.58
CA GLU A 122 -21.65 -4.39 -36.52
C GLU A 122 -21.70 -5.83 -35.95
N GLU A 123 -21.21 -6.01 -34.72
CA GLU A 123 -21.63 -7.10 -33.84
C GLU A 123 -22.45 -6.52 -32.67
N PRO A 124 -23.44 -7.25 -32.12
CA PRO A 124 -24.31 -6.72 -31.07
C PRO A 124 -23.54 -6.38 -29.80
N GLN A 125 -23.65 -5.12 -29.34
CA GLN A 125 -23.05 -4.70 -28.08
C GLN A 125 -23.77 -5.38 -26.92
N GLY A 126 -23.01 -6.13 -26.09
CA GLY A 126 -23.51 -6.68 -24.84
C GLY A 126 -23.73 -5.58 -23.81
N LEU A 127 -24.97 -5.10 -23.70
CA LEU A 127 -25.44 -4.33 -22.55
C LEU A 127 -25.32 -5.18 -21.27
N PHE A 128 -25.25 -4.51 -20.11
CA PHE A 128 -25.23 -5.12 -18.77
C PHE A 128 -23.99 -5.97 -18.43
N ASN A 129 -22.82 -5.34 -18.46
CA ASN A 129 -21.59 -5.93 -17.90
C ASN A 129 -21.51 -5.64 -16.38
N LEU A 130 -22.52 -6.07 -15.64
CA LEU A 130 -22.70 -5.80 -14.19
C LEU A 130 -21.67 -6.55 -13.31
N ASP A 131 -21.11 -7.64 -13.81
CA ASP A 131 -20.22 -8.55 -13.07
C ASP A 131 -18.93 -7.92 -12.52
N TYR A 132 -18.48 -6.79 -13.07
CA TYR A 132 -17.33 -6.06 -12.53
C TYR A 132 -17.60 -5.60 -11.10
N PHE A 133 -18.70 -4.84 -10.92
CA PHE A 133 -19.01 -4.12 -9.69
C PHE A 133 -19.85 -4.89 -8.68
N GLN A 134 -20.14 -6.18 -8.91
CA GLN A 134 -20.76 -7.04 -7.91
C GLN A 134 -19.92 -7.05 -6.62
N ASP A 135 -20.56 -6.65 -5.52
CA ASP A 135 -20.10 -6.79 -4.14
C ASP A 135 -20.21 -8.25 -3.65
N GLY A 136 -21.07 -9.06 -4.26
CA GLY A 136 -21.31 -10.44 -3.86
C GLY A 136 -22.20 -10.57 -2.62
N ILE A 137 -23.10 -9.60 -2.42
CA ILE A 137 -24.25 -9.67 -1.52
C ILE A 137 -25.51 -9.85 -2.40
N GLU A 138 -26.39 -10.81 -2.08
CA GLU A 138 -27.55 -11.15 -2.92
C GLU A 138 -28.86 -10.42 -2.54
N ASP A 139 -29.03 -10.03 -1.28
CA ASP A 139 -30.18 -9.22 -0.82
C ASP A 139 -29.79 -7.73 -0.73
N GLU A 140 -30.69 -6.85 -1.17
CA GLU A 140 -30.49 -5.40 -1.10
C GLU A 140 -30.61 -4.86 0.34
N LEU A 141 -31.24 -5.61 1.25
CA LEU A 141 -31.31 -5.27 2.68
C LEU A 141 -29.98 -5.59 3.40
N ASP A 142 -29.35 -6.72 3.09
CA ASP A 142 -28.05 -7.13 3.64
C ASP A 142 -26.92 -6.14 3.26
N LYS A 143 -27.11 -5.35 2.19
CA LYS A 143 -26.16 -4.30 1.78
C LYS A 143 -26.12 -3.12 2.74
N VAL A 144 -27.24 -2.77 3.40
CA VAL A 144 -27.32 -1.65 4.36
C VAL A 144 -27.23 -2.11 5.83
N ASP A 145 -27.25 -3.41 6.08
CA ASP A 145 -27.07 -4.02 7.41
C ASP A 145 -25.57 -4.18 7.74
N TRP A 146 -24.91 -3.05 7.97
CA TRP A 146 -23.46 -2.93 8.09
C TRP A 146 -22.88 -3.74 9.26
N TYR A 147 -21.64 -4.22 9.08
CA TYR A 147 -20.90 -5.10 10.01
C TYR A 147 -21.49 -6.51 10.23
N HIS A 148 -22.70 -6.82 9.75
CA HIS A 148 -23.31 -8.14 9.90
C HIS A 148 -23.06 -9.09 8.71
N HIS A 149 -22.89 -8.57 7.49
CA HIS A 149 -22.79 -9.38 6.25
C HIS A 149 -21.39 -9.41 5.62
N GLN A 150 -21.19 -10.36 4.70
CA GLN A 150 -19.92 -10.61 4.03
C GLN A 150 -19.95 -10.30 2.52
N MET A 151 -19.10 -9.35 2.10
CA MET A 151 -18.88 -8.99 0.70
C MET A 151 -17.58 -9.60 0.14
N ASN A 152 -17.45 -9.63 -1.18
CA ASN A 152 -16.24 -10.02 -1.92
C ASN A 152 -15.01 -9.22 -1.46
N TRP A 153 -13.85 -9.87 -1.38
CA TRP A 153 -12.61 -9.16 -1.04
C TRP A 153 -12.20 -8.17 -2.14
N ALA A 154 -12.07 -6.90 -1.75
CA ALA A 154 -11.30 -5.88 -2.45
C ALA A 154 -10.15 -5.42 -1.54
N ASN A 155 -8.98 -5.16 -2.11
CA ASN A 155 -7.83 -4.64 -1.36
C ASN A 155 -8.12 -3.21 -0.84
N ARG A 156 -7.41 -2.75 0.20
CA ARG A 156 -7.86 -1.57 1.00
C ARG A 156 -6.79 -0.53 1.20
N MET A 157 -7.16 0.72 0.99
CA MET A 157 -6.32 1.91 1.18
C MET A 157 -7.05 2.89 2.10
N ILE A 158 -6.67 2.89 3.38
CA ILE A 158 -7.45 3.53 4.46
C ILE A 158 -6.78 4.82 4.91
N LEU A 159 -7.54 5.90 4.94
CA LEU A 159 -7.14 7.19 5.49
C LEU A 159 -7.57 7.31 6.96
N GLY A 160 -6.61 7.46 7.85
CA GLY A 160 -6.87 7.66 9.29
C GLY A 160 -5.67 7.31 10.14
N ASP A 161 -5.79 7.45 11.46
CA ASP A 161 -4.73 7.00 12.34
C ASP A 161 -4.69 5.46 12.41
N SER A 162 -3.52 4.89 12.17
CA SER A 162 -3.37 3.45 12.04
C SER A 162 -3.56 2.68 13.35
N LEU A 163 -3.52 3.31 14.52
CA LEU A 163 -3.88 2.66 15.78
C LEU A 163 -5.38 2.40 15.86
N GLN A 164 -6.20 3.42 15.57
CA GLN A 164 -7.66 3.31 15.55
C GLN A 164 -8.13 2.39 14.43
N VAL A 165 -7.62 2.57 13.21
CA VAL A 165 -7.95 1.68 12.08
C VAL A 165 -7.64 0.22 12.42
N MET A 166 -6.45 -0.10 12.98
CA MET A 166 -6.13 -1.47 13.36
C MET A 166 -7.05 -2.04 14.46
N ALA A 167 -7.53 -1.23 15.40
CA ALA A 167 -8.51 -1.67 16.39
C ALA A 167 -9.89 -1.97 15.76
N SER A 168 -10.34 -1.14 14.81
CA SER A 168 -11.57 -1.40 14.03
C SER A 168 -11.46 -2.65 13.15
N LEU A 169 -10.30 -2.88 12.52
CA LEU A 169 -10.01 -4.12 11.80
C LEU A 169 -10.09 -5.35 12.73
N ALA A 170 -9.58 -5.22 13.96
CA ALA A 170 -9.57 -6.32 14.94
C ALA A 170 -10.98 -6.65 15.48
N GLU A 171 -11.74 -5.64 15.91
CA GLU A 171 -13.03 -5.85 16.59
C GLU A 171 -14.22 -5.93 15.63
N ARG A 172 -14.37 -4.96 14.71
CA ARG A 172 -15.56 -4.84 13.86
C ARG A 172 -15.53 -5.70 12.61
N GLU A 173 -14.34 -5.93 12.05
CA GLU A 173 -14.17 -6.68 10.80
C GLU A 173 -13.60 -8.09 11.00
N ASP A 174 -13.49 -8.54 12.26
CA ASP A 174 -13.02 -9.88 12.64
C ASP A 174 -11.66 -10.23 11.96
N LEU A 175 -10.67 -9.34 12.00
CA LEU A 175 -9.32 -9.59 11.44
C LEU A 175 -8.28 -9.98 12.49
N ARG A 176 -8.68 -10.17 13.76
CA ARG A 176 -7.83 -10.80 14.79
C ARG A 176 -7.26 -12.12 14.29
N GLN A 177 -5.94 -12.27 14.45
CA GLN A 177 -5.18 -13.45 14.02
C GLN A 177 -5.34 -13.86 12.53
N LYS A 178 -5.73 -12.94 11.62
CA LYS A 178 -5.89 -13.22 10.17
C LYS A 178 -4.85 -12.54 9.27
N VAL A 179 -4.01 -11.65 9.79
CA VAL A 179 -2.89 -11.03 9.03
C VAL A 179 -1.67 -11.95 9.07
N GLN A 180 -1.09 -12.29 7.92
CA GLN A 180 0.13 -13.11 7.89
C GLN A 180 1.40 -12.28 8.09
N MET A 181 1.42 -11.05 7.55
CA MET A 181 2.58 -10.17 7.61
C MET A 181 2.17 -8.72 7.90
N VAL A 182 2.86 -8.13 8.86
CA VAL A 182 2.90 -6.67 9.05
C VAL A 182 4.25 -6.15 8.55
N PHE A 183 4.25 -5.16 7.66
CA PHE A 183 5.45 -4.38 7.34
C PHE A 183 5.25 -2.95 7.84
N LEU A 184 6.20 -2.45 8.63
CA LEU A 184 6.10 -1.15 9.29
C LEU A 184 7.39 -0.37 8.97
N ASP A 185 7.25 0.75 8.26
CA ASP A 185 8.33 1.68 7.92
C ASP A 185 8.11 2.99 8.68
N PRO A 186 8.30 2.99 10.02
CA PRO A 186 8.02 4.15 10.84
C PRO A 186 9.04 5.25 10.55
N PRO A 187 8.68 6.53 10.67
CA PRO A 187 9.65 7.61 10.61
C PRO A 187 10.73 7.43 11.69
N TYR A 188 12.01 7.52 11.30
CA TYR A 188 13.15 7.03 12.09
C TYR A 188 13.49 7.81 13.39
N GLY A 189 12.72 8.83 13.77
CA GLY A 189 12.86 9.57 15.04
C GLY A 189 12.90 11.10 14.88
N ILE A 190 12.85 11.80 16.03
CA ILE A 190 12.52 13.22 16.30
C ILE A 190 12.78 14.28 15.18
N LYS A 191 13.81 14.14 14.33
CA LYS A 191 14.14 15.11 13.27
C LYS A 191 13.32 14.88 11.99
N PHE A 192 12.02 15.22 12.04
CA PHE A 192 11.04 14.88 11.00
C PHE A 192 10.93 15.84 9.80
N ASN A 193 11.38 17.10 9.92
CA ASN A 193 11.05 18.19 8.99
C ASN A 193 11.42 17.96 7.51
N SER A 194 12.27 16.98 7.19
CA SER A 194 12.77 16.69 5.84
C SER A 194 12.00 15.64 5.05
N ASN A 195 11.04 14.94 5.67
CA ASN A 195 10.54 13.67 5.11
C ASN A 195 9.18 13.75 4.40
N TRP A 196 8.41 14.83 4.63
CA TRP A 196 7.01 14.94 4.22
C TRP A 196 6.80 15.71 2.93
N GLN A 197 6.04 15.12 2.01
CA GLN A 197 5.70 15.75 0.74
C GLN A 197 4.38 16.53 0.85
N VAL A 198 4.44 17.85 1.02
CA VAL A 198 3.27 18.73 1.17
C VAL A 198 2.47 18.94 -0.13
N SER A 199 2.99 18.52 -1.29
CA SER A 199 2.26 18.52 -2.56
C SER A 199 2.84 17.50 -3.54
N THR A 200 1.98 16.86 -4.32
CA THR A 200 2.40 15.93 -5.39
C THR A 200 3.24 16.61 -6.48
N LYS A 201 3.19 17.96 -6.61
CA LYS A 201 3.99 18.75 -7.55
C LYS A 201 5.48 18.94 -7.19
N SER A 202 5.92 18.64 -5.97
CA SER A 202 7.35 18.81 -5.60
C SER A 202 7.83 17.78 -4.57
N ARG A 203 9.02 17.23 -4.81
CA ARG A 203 9.73 16.31 -3.90
C ARG A 203 10.87 16.99 -3.11
N ASP A 204 11.10 18.29 -3.32
CA ASP A 204 12.11 19.05 -2.59
C ASP A 204 11.55 19.51 -1.24
N VAL A 205 11.99 18.87 -0.14
CA VAL A 205 11.67 19.25 1.24
C VAL A 205 12.93 19.86 1.87
N LYS A 206 12.81 21.04 2.48
CA LYS A 206 13.93 21.76 3.09
C LYS A 206 13.62 22.11 4.54
N ASP A 207 14.45 21.61 5.44
CA ASP A 207 14.35 21.85 6.88
C ASP A 207 14.35 23.35 7.21
N GLY A 208 13.58 23.73 8.23
CA GLY A 208 13.40 25.11 8.69
C GLY A 208 12.48 26.00 7.83
N ASN A 209 11.89 25.52 6.73
CA ASN A 209 10.96 26.31 5.91
C ASN A 209 9.48 25.94 6.15
N LEU A 210 8.71 26.87 6.74
CA LEU A 210 7.27 26.76 7.02
C LEU A 210 6.40 26.41 5.79
N ALA A 211 6.89 26.64 4.57
CA ALA A 211 6.23 26.20 3.35
C ALA A 211 6.19 24.65 3.18
N HIS A 212 6.97 23.90 3.96
CA HIS A 212 7.13 22.43 3.86
C HIS A 212 6.72 21.67 5.14
N THR A 213 6.18 22.34 6.15
CA THR A 213 5.59 21.67 7.32
C THR A 213 4.23 21.05 6.95
N THR A 214 3.91 19.88 7.50
CA THR A 214 2.62 19.20 7.34
C THR A 214 1.47 20.00 7.96
N ARG A 215 0.24 19.79 7.45
CA ARG A 215 -0.92 20.67 7.72
C ARG A 215 -2.24 19.93 7.98
N GLU A 216 -2.23 18.60 7.96
CA GLU A 216 -3.37 17.75 8.31
C GLU A 216 -3.48 17.69 9.84
N VAL A 217 -4.66 17.90 10.42
CA VAL A 217 -4.82 18.04 11.89
C VAL A 217 -4.42 16.76 12.62
N GLU A 218 -4.70 15.61 12.02
CA GLU A 218 -4.33 14.28 12.51
C GLU A 218 -2.82 14.15 12.56
N GLN A 219 -2.12 14.58 11.50
CA GLN A 219 -0.66 14.61 11.47
C GLN A 219 -0.08 15.61 12.46
N VAL A 220 -0.70 16.77 12.66
CA VAL A 220 -0.21 17.80 13.59
C VAL A 220 -0.44 17.40 15.04
N LYS A 221 -1.57 16.78 15.39
CA LYS A 221 -1.82 16.19 16.72
C LYS A 221 -0.90 14.99 16.98
N ALA A 222 -0.87 14.02 16.06
CA ALA A 222 0.07 12.88 16.09
C ALA A 222 1.55 13.26 15.90
N PHE A 223 1.88 14.55 15.88
CA PHE A 223 3.24 15.08 15.91
C PHE A 223 3.50 15.96 17.14
N ARG A 224 2.68 16.98 17.44
CA ARG A 224 2.93 17.89 18.58
C ARG A 224 2.88 17.15 19.91
N ASP A 225 1.79 16.42 20.17
CA ASP A 225 1.62 15.59 21.38
C ASP A 225 2.67 14.46 21.41
N THR A 226 3.05 13.97 20.22
CA THR A 226 4.01 12.87 20.03
C THR A 226 5.48 13.28 20.16
N TRP A 227 5.82 14.55 20.43
CA TRP A 227 7.24 14.97 20.56
C TRP A 227 7.59 15.91 21.73
N GLU A 228 6.65 16.31 22.59
CA GLU A 228 6.96 17.10 23.81
C GLU A 228 8.05 16.43 24.67
N LEU A 229 7.94 15.12 24.88
CA LEU A 229 8.90 14.30 25.63
C LEU A 229 9.94 13.59 24.74
N GLY A 230 10.09 14.03 23.49
CA GLY A 230 11.05 13.51 22.52
C GLY A 230 10.90 12.01 22.27
N ILE A 231 11.98 11.25 22.50
CA ILE A 231 12.02 9.81 22.26
C ILE A 231 11.00 9.02 23.10
N SER A 232 10.59 9.54 24.27
CA SER A 232 9.61 8.88 25.15
C SER A 232 8.26 8.70 24.45
N SER A 233 7.78 9.77 23.80
CA SER A 233 6.52 9.77 23.06
C SER A 233 6.56 8.87 21.80
N TYR A 234 7.72 8.75 21.15
CA TYR A 234 7.93 7.79 20.05
C TYR A 234 7.82 6.33 20.49
N LEU A 235 8.39 6.00 21.65
CA LEU A 235 8.32 4.65 22.19
C LEU A 235 6.88 4.30 22.57
N THR A 236 6.13 5.22 23.15
CA THR A 236 4.67 5.09 23.35
C THR A 236 3.95 4.87 22.01
N TYR A 237 4.14 5.77 21.02
CA TYR A 237 3.52 5.70 19.68
C TYR A 237 3.74 4.35 18.99
N LEU A 238 4.95 3.78 19.10
CA LEU A 238 5.29 2.47 18.54
C LEU A 238 4.77 1.31 19.39
N ARG A 239 4.93 1.34 20.72
CA ARG A 239 4.48 0.28 21.65
C ARG A 239 3.03 -0.07 21.38
N ASP A 240 2.23 0.98 21.29
CA ASP A 240 0.79 0.92 21.28
C ASP A 240 0.29 0.41 19.91
N ARG A 241 0.88 0.87 18.80
CA ARG A 241 0.61 0.31 17.45
C ARG A 241 1.11 -1.12 17.26
N LEU A 242 2.29 -1.45 17.79
CA LEU A 242 2.85 -2.80 17.73
C LEU A 242 2.02 -3.79 18.56
N THR A 243 1.40 -3.34 19.65
CA THR A 243 0.50 -4.16 20.48
C THR A 243 -0.73 -4.59 19.70
N VAL A 244 -1.41 -3.66 19.00
CA VAL A 244 -2.57 -3.99 18.16
C VAL A 244 -2.16 -4.81 16.93
N ALA A 245 -1.04 -4.44 16.28
CA ALA A 245 -0.49 -5.19 15.15
C ALA A 245 -0.16 -6.65 15.50
N ARG A 246 0.19 -6.95 16.76
CA ARG A 246 0.39 -8.31 17.25
C ARG A 246 -0.92 -9.11 17.36
N ASP A 247 -2.02 -8.48 17.75
CA ASP A 247 -3.34 -9.14 17.90
C ASP A 247 -3.96 -9.51 16.54
N LEU A 248 -3.65 -8.72 15.50
CA LEU A 248 -4.02 -9.01 14.11
C LEU A 248 -3.23 -10.17 13.48
N LEU A 249 -2.02 -10.50 13.98
CA LEU A 249 -1.15 -11.50 13.36
C LEU A 249 -1.61 -12.95 13.62
N THR A 250 -1.61 -13.78 12.56
CA THR A 250 -1.74 -15.24 12.68
C THR A 250 -0.64 -15.80 13.59
N GLU A 251 -0.86 -16.97 14.18
CA GLU A 251 0.15 -17.60 15.04
C GLU A 251 1.49 -17.89 14.31
N SER A 252 1.43 -18.12 12.99
CA SER A 252 2.60 -18.28 12.12
C SER A 252 3.18 -16.96 11.58
N GLY A 253 2.50 -15.85 11.85
CA GLY A 253 2.70 -14.54 11.25
C GLY A 253 3.95 -13.82 11.75
N SER A 254 4.32 -12.75 11.05
CA SER A 254 5.53 -11.98 11.32
C SER A 254 5.34 -10.48 11.15
N VAL A 255 6.05 -9.71 11.99
CA VAL A 255 6.24 -8.27 11.83
C VAL A 255 7.67 -7.98 11.37
N PHE A 256 7.79 -7.05 10.42
CA PHE A 256 9.05 -6.44 10.03
C PHE A 256 8.98 -4.95 10.32
N VAL A 257 9.85 -4.46 11.21
CA VAL A 257 9.98 -3.02 11.48
C VAL A 257 11.29 -2.52 10.89
N GLN A 258 11.21 -1.62 9.90
CA GLN A 258 12.37 -0.96 9.31
C GLN A 258 12.83 0.20 10.21
N ILE A 259 14.13 0.42 10.38
CA ILE A 259 14.64 1.48 11.25
C ILE A 259 16.10 1.86 10.94
N GLY A 260 16.42 3.15 11.06
CA GLY A 260 17.79 3.66 11.00
C GLY A 260 18.64 3.30 12.22
N ASP A 261 19.95 3.57 12.14
CA ASP A 261 20.93 3.27 13.20
C ASP A 261 20.63 3.96 14.54
N GLN A 262 20.11 5.19 14.52
CA GLN A 262 19.87 6.02 15.71
C GLN A 262 19.03 5.31 16.77
N ASN A 263 17.92 4.67 16.37
CA ASN A 263 16.90 4.17 17.30
C ASN A 263 16.71 2.64 17.26
N VAL A 264 17.45 1.91 16.42
CA VAL A 264 17.34 0.44 16.27
C VAL A 264 17.41 -0.31 17.59
N HIS A 265 18.25 0.15 18.53
CA HIS A 265 18.43 -0.48 19.84
C HIS A 265 17.25 -0.27 20.80
N LEU A 266 16.55 0.86 20.71
CA LEU A 266 15.36 1.14 21.51
C LEU A 266 14.13 0.42 20.93
N VAL A 267 13.93 0.51 19.62
CA VAL A 267 12.84 -0.20 18.91
C VAL A 267 13.02 -1.72 19.04
N ARG A 268 14.27 -2.20 19.09
CA ARG A 268 14.61 -3.59 19.43
C ARG A 268 14.04 -4.00 20.78
N SER A 269 14.41 -3.29 21.84
CA SER A 269 13.98 -3.57 23.22
C SER A 269 12.46 -3.42 23.38
N LEU A 270 11.86 -2.48 22.65
CA LEU A 270 10.41 -2.30 22.62
C LEU A 270 9.70 -3.50 21.97
N LEU A 271 10.24 -4.07 20.89
CA LEU A 271 9.69 -5.29 20.30
C LEU A 271 9.89 -6.52 21.21
N ASP A 272 10.98 -6.60 21.97
CA ASP A 272 11.14 -7.59 23.04
C ASP A 272 10.00 -7.44 24.09
N GLU A 273 9.57 -6.21 24.38
CA GLU A 273 8.48 -5.85 25.29
C GLU A 273 7.07 -5.82 24.64
N VAL A 274 6.92 -6.25 23.39
CA VAL A 274 5.59 -6.40 22.74
C VAL A 274 5.36 -7.81 22.20
N PHE A 275 6.41 -8.48 21.71
CA PHE A 275 6.34 -9.84 21.16
C PHE A 275 6.96 -10.90 22.08
N GLY A 276 7.73 -10.49 23.10
CA GLY A 276 8.54 -11.39 23.93
C GLY A 276 9.86 -11.75 23.26
N ALA A 277 10.97 -11.62 23.99
CA ALA A 277 12.32 -11.76 23.42
C ALA A 277 12.63 -13.12 22.77
N ALA A 278 11.94 -14.18 23.18
CA ALA A 278 12.02 -15.49 22.55
C ALA A 278 11.56 -15.48 21.08
N ASN A 279 10.57 -14.64 20.73
CA ASN A 279 9.93 -14.58 19.40
C ASN A 279 10.71 -13.77 18.34
N PHE A 280 11.89 -13.28 18.69
CA PHE A 280 12.82 -12.68 17.75
C PHE A 280 13.34 -13.68 16.71
N CYS A 281 13.30 -13.28 15.43
CA CYS A 281 13.79 -14.08 14.32
C CYS A 281 15.18 -13.61 13.84
N ALA A 282 15.30 -12.37 13.35
CA ALA A 282 16.59 -11.80 12.91
C ALA A 282 16.60 -10.27 12.88
N GLN A 283 17.78 -9.68 13.10
CA GLN A 283 18.07 -8.29 12.73
C GLN A 283 18.83 -8.33 11.40
N ILE A 284 18.24 -7.70 10.39
CA ILE A 284 18.71 -7.71 9.01
C ILE A 284 19.29 -6.33 8.71
N SER A 285 20.52 -6.26 8.21
CA SER A 285 21.13 -5.01 7.72
C SER A 285 21.07 -4.97 6.20
N PHE A 286 20.49 -3.90 5.63
CA PHE A 286 20.34 -3.77 4.18
C PHE A 286 20.95 -2.46 3.67
N ARG A 287 21.65 -2.52 2.53
CA ARG A 287 22.34 -1.37 1.94
C ARG A 287 21.35 -0.39 1.34
N THR A 288 21.44 0.87 1.75
CA THR A 288 20.60 1.98 1.27
C THR A 288 21.32 2.82 0.22
N THR A 289 22.64 3.01 0.38
CA THR A 289 23.50 3.75 -0.56
C THR A 289 24.83 3.03 -0.79
N THR A 290 25.47 3.28 -1.93
CA THR A 290 26.84 2.82 -2.22
C THR A 290 27.92 3.69 -1.56
N GLY A 291 27.56 4.88 -1.06
CA GLY A 291 28.43 5.77 -0.31
C GLY A 291 27.69 6.93 0.32
N ALA A 292 28.23 7.46 1.41
CA ALA A 292 27.72 8.64 2.11
C ALA A 292 28.89 9.48 2.65
N THR A 293 28.65 10.77 2.86
CA THR A 293 29.62 11.67 3.50
C THR A 293 29.37 11.74 5.01
N GLY A 294 30.42 11.94 5.79
CA GLY A 294 30.34 12.06 7.24
C GLY A 294 31.64 12.57 7.86
N ASN A 295 31.56 13.11 9.07
CA ASN A 295 32.73 13.59 9.82
C ASN A 295 33.53 12.45 10.48
N LEU A 296 32.93 11.26 10.56
CA LEU A 296 33.49 10.01 11.09
C LEU A 296 33.18 8.89 10.07
N LEU A 297 33.05 7.63 10.51
CA LEU A 297 32.60 6.54 9.64
C LEU A 297 31.15 6.79 9.15
N PRO A 298 30.89 6.89 7.83
CA PRO A 298 29.55 7.18 7.33
C PRO A 298 28.67 5.92 7.25
N GLY A 299 27.42 6.03 7.67
CA GLY A 299 26.41 4.98 7.52
C GLY A 299 26.03 4.74 6.05
N THR A 300 25.82 3.48 5.68
CA THR A 300 25.42 3.06 4.31
C THR A 300 24.35 1.96 4.30
N VAL A 301 23.84 1.61 5.48
CA VAL A 301 22.85 0.55 5.72
C VAL A 301 21.80 1.05 6.69
N ASP A 302 20.57 0.58 6.50
CA ASP A 302 19.48 0.62 7.49
C ASP A 302 19.25 -0.80 8.03
N TYR A 303 18.36 -0.93 9.02
CA TYR A 303 18.04 -2.19 9.68
C TYR A 303 16.57 -2.58 9.51
N ILE A 304 16.29 -3.87 9.59
CA ILE A 304 14.95 -4.43 9.74
C ILE A 304 14.98 -5.38 10.93
N LEU A 305 14.04 -5.20 11.85
CA LEU A 305 13.81 -6.04 13.01
C LEU A 305 12.66 -7.00 12.67
N TRP A 306 12.98 -8.29 12.50
CA TRP A 306 12.00 -9.34 12.22
C TRP A 306 11.66 -10.11 13.51
N TYR A 307 10.38 -10.06 13.87
CA TYR A 307 9.77 -10.85 14.94
C TYR A 307 8.60 -11.68 14.40
N SER A 308 8.27 -12.73 15.14
CA SER A 308 7.13 -13.62 14.90
C SER A 308 6.05 -13.43 15.96
N HIS A 309 4.81 -13.86 15.70
CA HIS A 309 3.84 -14.05 16.77
C HIS A 309 4.25 -15.23 17.68
N THR A 310 4.63 -16.37 17.09
CA THR A 310 5.08 -17.57 17.80
C THR A 310 6.20 -18.27 17.04
N ARG A 311 7.43 -18.18 17.58
CA ARG A 311 8.65 -18.57 16.86
C ARG A 311 8.63 -19.96 16.26
N ASP A 312 8.22 -20.96 17.04
CA ASP A 312 8.26 -22.38 16.66
C ASP A 312 7.19 -22.74 15.61
N LYS A 313 6.29 -21.81 15.29
CA LYS A 313 5.24 -21.92 14.26
C LYS A 313 5.42 -20.92 13.10
N THR A 314 6.46 -20.09 13.14
CA THR A 314 6.72 -19.04 12.13
C THR A 314 6.79 -19.60 10.72
N LYS A 315 6.01 -19.03 9.80
CA LYS A 315 6.11 -19.31 8.36
C LYS A 315 7.44 -18.76 7.84
N TYR A 316 8.36 -19.63 7.44
CA TYR A 316 9.66 -19.23 6.88
C TYR A 316 10.04 -19.98 5.61
N ARG A 317 10.53 -19.23 4.63
CA ARG A 317 11.09 -19.70 3.35
C ARG A 317 12.50 -19.17 3.21
N GLN A 318 13.47 -20.08 3.11
CA GLN A 318 14.84 -19.72 2.81
C GLN A 318 14.90 -19.19 1.37
N MET A 319 15.07 -17.88 1.22
CA MET A 319 15.37 -17.27 -0.08
C MET A 319 16.81 -17.62 -0.50
N PHE A 320 17.08 -17.71 -1.80
CA PHE A 320 18.42 -18.02 -2.34
C PHE A 320 18.89 -17.01 -3.38
N ARG A 321 20.21 -16.74 -3.44
CA ARG A 321 20.89 -16.05 -4.54
C ARG A 321 21.50 -17.08 -5.50
N GLN A 322 21.35 -16.89 -6.80
CA GLN A 322 22.10 -17.67 -7.82
C GLN A 322 23.62 -17.34 -7.73
N LYS A 323 24.47 -18.33 -8.01
CA LYS A 323 25.94 -18.19 -8.11
C LYS A 323 26.36 -17.88 -9.53
N SER A 324 27.19 -16.86 -9.72
CA SER A 324 28.01 -16.70 -10.91
C SER A 324 29.42 -17.22 -10.65
N VAL A 325 30.07 -17.84 -11.64
CA VAL A 325 31.48 -18.25 -11.52
C VAL A 325 32.36 -17.01 -11.34
N GLY A 326 33.18 -17.02 -10.28
CA GLY A 326 34.02 -15.87 -9.89
C GLY A 326 33.30 -14.84 -8.99
N GLY A 327 31.98 -14.91 -8.89
CA GLY A 327 31.17 -14.05 -8.02
C GLY A 327 30.86 -14.64 -6.64
N ASP A 328 29.95 -13.97 -5.93
CA ASP A 328 29.56 -14.32 -4.56
C ASP A 328 28.97 -15.73 -4.45
N GLY A 329 29.23 -16.37 -3.31
CA GLY A 329 28.90 -17.78 -3.09
C GLY A 329 29.71 -18.78 -3.94
N SER A 330 30.57 -18.32 -4.86
CA SER A 330 31.36 -19.18 -5.77
C SER A 330 32.86 -19.23 -5.48
N SER A 331 33.38 -18.49 -4.50
CA SER A 331 34.83 -18.29 -4.27
C SER A 331 35.67 -19.58 -4.11
N THR A 332 35.07 -20.69 -3.66
CA THR A 332 35.73 -22.01 -3.55
C THR A 332 35.84 -22.75 -4.89
N TYR A 333 35.02 -22.41 -5.87
CA TYR A 333 34.91 -23.06 -7.17
C TYR A 333 35.99 -22.50 -8.11
N THR A 334 37.20 -23.07 -8.00
CA THR A 334 38.43 -22.57 -8.65
C THR A 334 39.03 -23.56 -9.65
N SER A 335 38.38 -24.70 -9.84
CA SER A 335 38.78 -25.78 -10.74
C SER A 335 37.72 -26.05 -11.79
N VAL A 336 38.12 -26.73 -12.86
CA VAL A 336 37.24 -27.15 -13.95
C VAL A 336 37.60 -28.58 -14.38
N GLU A 337 36.58 -29.38 -14.68
CA GLU A 337 36.69 -30.68 -15.34
C GLU A 337 36.26 -30.54 -16.80
N GLU A 338 37.16 -30.90 -17.72
CA GLU A 338 36.95 -30.83 -19.16
C GLU A 338 36.10 -32.00 -19.67
N ALA A 339 35.67 -31.93 -20.95
CA ALA A 339 34.76 -32.90 -21.55
C ALA A 339 35.30 -34.34 -21.66
N ASP A 340 36.62 -34.53 -21.55
CA ASP A 340 37.33 -35.82 -21.49
C ASP A 340 37.44 -36.36 -20.04
N GLY A 341 37.07 -35.57 -19.03
CA GLY A 341 37.25 -35.85 -17.60
C GLY A 341 38.55 -35.30 -17.01
N THR A 342 39.40 -34.61 -17.78
CA THR A 342 40.65 -34.01 -17.30
C THR A 342 40.36 -32.84 -16.36
N ARG A 343 41.01 -32.79 -15.20
CA ARG A 343 40.78 -31.77 -14.16
C ARG A 343 41.95 -30.80 -14.04
N ARG A 344 41.66 -29.50 -14.04
CA ARG A 344 42.66 -28.42 -13.90
C ARG A 344 42.19 -27.29 -12.98
N LYS A 345 43.04 -26.29 -12.79
CA LYS A 345 42.66 -24.98 -12.23
C LYS A 345 42.23 -24.03 -13.34
N MET A 346 41.26 -23.17 -13.04
CA MET A 346 40.89 -22.08 -13.93
C MET A 346 41.91 -20.93 -13.82
N THR A 347 42.23 -20.28 -14.93
CA THR A 347 43.08 -19.08 -14.98
C THR A 347 42.42 -17.87 -14.29
N PRO A 348 43.16 -16.80 -13.99
CA PRO A 348 42.56 -15.54 -13.53
C PRO A 348 41.58 -14.91 -14.53
N GLU A 349 41.70 -15.24 -15.82
CA GLU A 349 40.89 -14.74 -16.93
C GLU A 349 39.57 -15.53 -17.02
N GLU A 350 39.62 -16.87 -17.04
CA GLU A 350 38.45 -17.77 -17.03
C GLU A 350 37.54 -17.56 -15.80
N ARG A 351 38.07 -17.04 -14.70
CA ARG A 351 37.30 -16.69 -13.50
C ARG A 351 36.64 -15.31 -13.56
N ARG A 352 37.09 -14.42 -14.44
CA ARG A 352 36.49 -13.10 -14.70
C ARG A 352 35.51 -13.15 -15.86
N ASP A 353 35.80 -13.97 -16.85
CA ASP A 353 34.93 -14.26 -17.99
C ASP A 353 34.77 -15.79 -18.15
N PRO A 354 33.69 -16.36 -17.60
CA PRO A 354 33.40 -17.78 -17.73
C PRO A 354 33.08 -18.23 -19.16
N SER A 355 32.83 -17.31 -20.12
CA SER A 355 32.62 -17.66 -21.53
C SER A 355 33.90 -18.10 -22.26
N LEU A 356 35.06 -17.95 -21.61
CA LEU A 356 36.34 -18.51 -22.05
C LEU A 356 36.46 -20.01 -21.77
N LEU A 357 35.52 -20.61 -21.01
CA LEU A 357 35.45 -22.05 -20.78
C LEU A 357 34.71 -22.75 -21.93
N ASN A 358 35.05 -24.01 -22.17
CA ASN A 358 34.33 -24.87 -23.10
C ASN A 358 32.90 -25.17 -22.59
N ASP A 359 31.88 -25.09 -23.45
CA ASP A 359 30.45 -25.34 -23.13
C ASP A 359 30.19 -26.63 -22.32
N LYS A 360 31.06 -27.64 -22.46
CA LYS A 360 30.95 -28.95 -21.80
C LYS A 360 31.73 -29.06 -20.49
N ALA A 361 32.45 -28.01 -20.09
CA ALA A 361 33.34 -28.02 -18.94
C ALA A 361 32.58 -27.78 -17.63
N LYS A 362 32.85 -28.60 -16.60
CA LYS A 362 32.17 -28.54 -15.30
C LYS A 362 33.04 -27.84 -14.26
N VAL A 363 32.66 -26.63 -13.88
CA VAL A 363 33.33 -25.85 -12.81
C VAL A 363 33.08 -26.49 -11.44
N PHE A 364 34.13 -26.68 -10.63
CA PHE A 364 34.06 -27.34 -9.32
C PHE A 364 34.96 -26.73 -8.22
N GLY A 365 34.60 -27.02 -6.98
CA GLY A 365 35.37 -26.78 -5.76
C GLY A 365 35.66 -28.07 -4.99
N LEU A 366 36.64 -28.02 -4.07
CA LEU A 366 37.04 -29.15 -3.23
C LEU A 366 36.65 -28.94 -1.76
N ASP A 367 35.61 -29.64 -1.30
CA ASP A 367 35.03 -29.50 0.04
C ASP A 367 35.48 -30.63 1.00
N ASN A 368 35.20 -30.50 2.30
CA ASN A 368 35.62 -31.50 3.29
C ASN A 368 34.75 -32.77 3.24
N ILE A 369 35.38 -33.93 3.06
CA ILE A 369 34.75 -35.25 3.22
C ILE A 369 34.91 -35.83 4.63
N THR A 370 35.56 -35.11 5.54
CA THR A 370 35.74 -35.51 6.95
C THR A 370 34.89 -34.66 7.91
N SER A 371 34.63 -35.21 9.10
CA SER A 371 34.00 -34.54 10.24
C SER A 371 34.75 -34.81 11.54
N GLN A 372 34.65 -33.90 12.51
CA GLN A 372 35.32 -33.99 13.83
C GLN A 372 34.39 -34.43 14.97
N SER A 373 33.14 -34.78 14.68
CA SER A 373 32.11 -34.97 15.72
C SER A 373 32.50 -36.04 16.75
N ALA A 374 32.14 -35.80 18.01
CA ALA A 374 32.43 -36.71 19.13
C ALA A 374 31.55 -37.99 19.06
N GLY A 375 31.67 -38.86 20.06
CA GLY A 375 30.64 -39.85 20.40
C GLY A 375 30.40 -41.02 19.43
N ARG A 376 31.38 -41.41 18.59
CA ARG A 376 31.45 -42.75 17.98
C ARG A 376 32.87 -43.25 17.99
N GLU A 377 33.03 -44.57 17.88
CA GLU A 377 34.32 -45.26 17.86
C GLU A 377 35.24 -44.77 16.74
N LYS A 378 36.55 -44.98 16.93
CA LYS A 378 37.64 -44.46 16.08
C LYS A 378 38.74 -45.51 15.94
N GLY A 379 39.46 -45.47 14.83
CA GLY A 379 40.52 -46.42 14.54
C GLY A 379 40.03 -47.60 13.71
N GLU A 380 40.90 -48.59 13.55
CA GLU A 380 40.72 -49.70 12.61
C GLU A 380 39.52 -50.57 13.04
N GLY A 381 38.55 -50.75 12.14
CA GLY A 381 37.26 -51.42 12.40
C GLY A 381 36.07 -50.50 12.63
N ALA A 382 36.26 -49.18 12.80
CA ALA A 382 35.14 -48.24 12.93
C ALA A 382 34.51 -47.89 11.58
N ALA A 383 33.18 -47.99 11.45
CA ALA A 383 32.41 -47.86 10.20
C ALA A 383 32.46 -46.48 9.46
N SER A 384 33.35 -45.57 9.86
CA SER A 384 33.65 -44.32 9.15
C SER A 384 35.15 -43.96 9.21
N TRP A 385 36.01 -44.94 9.53
CA TRP A 385 37.47 -44.81 9.53
C TRP A 385 38.08 -46.06 8.86
N PHE A 386 38.39 -45.92 7.58
CA PHE A 386 38.88 -46.99 6.72
C PHE A 386 39.83 -46.40 5.65
N PRO A 387 40.79 -47.18 5.10
CA PRO A 387 41.61 -46.76 3.98
C PRO A 387 40.77 -46.56 2.71
N VAL A 388 41.13 -45.56 1.91
CA VAL A 388 40.53 -45.31 0.58
C VAL A 388 41.65 -45.20 -0.43
N GLU A 389 41.68 -46.09 -1.42
CA GLU A 389 42.60 -46.02 -2.54
C GLU A 389 42.07 -45.03 -3.59
N PHE A 390 42.87 -44.03 -3.93
CA PHE A 390 42.54 -43.03 -4.95
C PHE A 390 43.79 -42.58 -5.70
N GLU A 391 43.78 -42.61 -7.03
CA GLU A 391 44.91 -42.20 -7.90
C GLU A 391 46.26 -42.87 -7.51
N GLY A 392 46.22 -44.13 -7.06
CA GLY A 392 47.40 -44.90 -6.65
C GLY A 392 47.96 -44.53 -5.26
N LYS A 393 47.15 -43.90 -4.40
CA LYS A 393 47.51 -43.54 -3.02
C LYS A 393 46.41 -43.92 -2.04
N THR A 394 46.82 -44.50 -0.90
CA THR A 394 45.96 -44.70 0.27
C THR A 394 45.73 -43.40 1.02
N PHE A 395 44.47 -43.01 1.22
CA PHE A 395 44.06 -41.93 2.12
C PHE A 395 43.35 -42.50 3.36
N ARG A 396 43.57 -41.86 4.53
CA ARG A 396 42.87 -42.16 5.80
C ARG A 396 42.52 -40.85 6.54
N PRO A 397 41.46 -40.80 7.35
CA PRO A 397 41.19 -39.67 8.24
C PRO A 397 42.24 -39.59 9.36
N THR A 398 42.51 -38.38 9.87
CA THR A 398 43.33 -38.19 11.08
C THR A 398 42.61 -38.78 12.30
N MET A 399 43.31 -39.13 13.39
CA MET A 399 42.69 -39.61 14.64
C MET A 399 41.71 -38.60 15.30
N GLN A 400 41.74 -37.35 14.84
CA GLN A 400 40.82 -36.27 15.24
C GLN A 400 39.57 -36.19 14.35
N SER A 401 39.47 -37.00 13.28
CA SER A 401 38.38 -36.95 12.31
C SER A 401 37.95 -38.33 11.81
N ARG A 402 36.83 -38.37 11.07
CA ARG A 402 36.28 -39.55 10.39
C ARG A 402 35.69 -39.13 9.06
N TRP A 403 35.52 -40.06 8.11
CA TRP A 403 34.77 -39.79 6.89
C TRP A 403 33.33 -39.38 7.23
N LYS A 404 32.69 -38.58 6.35
CA LYS A 404 31.26 -38.21 6.44
C LYS A 404 30.33 -39.35 6.01
N THR A 405 30.86 -40.52 5.63
CA THR A 405 30.15 -41.66 5.07
C THR A 405 30.80 -42.99 5.47
N ASN A 406 30.14 -44.11 5.17
CA ASN A 406 30.65 -45.48 5.31
C ASN A 406 31.34 -45.97 4.02
N GLU A 407 31.83 -47.22 4.02
CA GLU A 407 32.58 -47.81 2.89
C GLU A 407 31.76 -47.84 1.60
N ALA A 408 30.56 -48.43 1.60
CA ALA A 408 29.68 -48.46 0.43
C ALA A 408 29.32 -47.06 -0.10
N GLY A 409 29.13 -46.08 0.79
CA GLY A 409 28.93 -44.69 0.38
C GLY A 409 30.20 -44.00 -0.15
N MET A 410 31.39 -44.47 0.20
CA MET A 410 32.66 -44.05 -0.41
C MET A 410 32.84 -44.68 -1.79
N GLU A 411 32.48 -45.95 -1.98
CA GLU A 411 32.47 -46.63 -3.29
C GLU A 411 31.56 -45.92 -4.30
N ARG A 412 30.39 -45.46 -3.85
CA ARG A 412 29.50 -44.62 -4.67
C ARG A 412 30.12 -43.27 -5.04
N LEU A 413 30.83 -42.63 -4.10
CA LEU A 413 31.55 -41.37 -4.37
C LEU A 413 32.76 -41.58 -5.30
N LEU A 414 33.43 -42.73 -5.23
CA LEU A 414 34.46 -43.16 -6.19
C LEU A 414 33.85 -43.35 -7.59
N ALA A 415 32.81 -44.17 -7.71
CA ALA A 415 32.13 -44.46 -8.98
C ALA A 415 31.56 -43.20 -9.64
N ALA A 416 30.95 -42.31 -8.86
CA ALA A 416 30.43 -41.02 -9.31
C ALA A 416 31.52 -39.95 -9.55
N GLY A 417 32.81 -40.28 -9.38
CA GLY A 417 33.92 -39.35 -9.57
C GLY A 417 33.92 -38.15 -8.61
N ARG A 418 33.19 -38.22 -7.49
CA ARG A 418 32.96 -37.10 -6.56
C ARG A 418 34.07 -36.93 -5.51
N LEU A 419 35.26 -37.44 -5.81
CA LEU A 419 36.45 -37.37 -4.97
C LEU A 419 37.60 -36.73 -5.75
N GLY A 420 38.52 -36.09 -5.01
CA GLY A 420 39.74 -35.50 -5.55
C GLY A 420 40.78 -35.25 -4.46
N ALA A 421 42.06 -35.32 -4.82
CA ALA A 421 43.16 -35.09 -3.88
C ALA A 421 43.52 -33.61 -3.74
N ALA A 422 43.79 -33.17 -2.51
CA ALA A 422 44.40 -31.89 -2.18
C ALA A 422 45.62 -32.16 -1.29
N GLY A 423 46.80 -32.23 -1.92
CA GLY A 423 48.03 -32.69 -1.26
C GLY A 423 47.86 -34.12 -0.74
N ASN A 424 48.02 -34.30 0.57
CA ASN A 424 47.83 -35.59 1.26
C ASN A 424 46.42 -35.75 1.86
N THR A 425 45.43 -34.93 1.45
CA THR A 425 44.04 -35.03 1.93
C THR A 425 43.08 -35.36 0.79
N LEU A 426 42.16 -36.29 1.04
CA LEU A 426 41.03 -36.55 0.14
C LEU A 426 39.93 -35.51 0.39
N ARG A 427 39.29 -35.02 -0.68
CA ARG A 427 38.27 -33.98 -0.67
C ARG A 427 37.06 -34.40 -1.51
N TYR A 428 35.90 -33.85 -1.19
CA TYR A 428 34.68 -34.00 -2.00
C TYR A 428 34.71 -33.03 -3.18
N VAL A 429 34.37 -33.50 -4.37
CA VAL A 429 34.22 -32.67 -5.59
C VAL A 429 32.77 -32.20 -5.68
N ARG A 430 32.59 -30.89 -5.51
CA ARG A 430 31.31 -30.20 -5.65
C ARG A 430 31.32 -29.35 -6.92
N TYR A 431 30.50 -29.71 -7.91
CA TYR A 431 30.28 -28.86 -9.09
C TYR A 431 29.45 -27.64 -8.72
N ILE A 432 29.60 -26.52 -9.44
CA ILE A 432 28.78 -25.33 -9.17
C ILE A 432 27.29 -25.62 -9.43
N ASN A 433 27.00 -26.43 -10.46
CA ASN A 433 25.65 -26.88 -10.80
C ASN A 433 25.09 -27.97 -9.86
N ASP A 434 25.86 -28.49 -8.90
CA ASP A 434 25.29 -29.36 -7.83
C ASP A 434 24.31 -28.58 -6.97
N PHE A 435 24.59 -27.30 -6.76
CA PHE A 435 23.69 -26.34 -6.15
C PHE A 435 24.05 -24.95 -6.67
N PRO A 436 23.44 -24.50 -7.78
CA PRO A 436 23.80 -23.24 -8.44
C PRO A 436 23.31 -22.00 -7.68
N ALA A 437 22.85 -22.15 -6.43
CA ALA A 437 22.44 -21.07 -5.55
C ALA A 437 23.11 -21.16 -4.16
N TYR A 438 22.90 -20.14 -3.33
CA TYR A 438 23.28 -20.09 -1.91
C TYR A 438 22.27 -19.26 -1.11
N PRO A 439 22.04 -19.55 0.18
CA PRO A 439 21.01 -18.86 0.96
C PRO A 439 21.34 -17.37 1.16
N TYR A 440 20.31 -16.52 1.15
CA TYR A 440 20.42 -15.19 1.75
C TYR A 440 20.63 -15.35 3.26
N ASN A 441 21.50 -14.51 3.82
CA ASN A 441 21.67 -14.31 5.26
C ASN A 441 21.02 -12.97 5.68
N ASN A 442 21.34 -12.48 6.87
CA ASN A 442 20.83 -11.22 7.41
C ASN A 442 21.63 -9.96 6.96
N PHE A 443 22.44 -10.05 5.90
CA PHE A 443 23.15 -8.92 5.31
C PHE A 443 22.81 -8.79 3.81
N TRP A 444 22.07 -7.73 3.46
CA TRP A 444 21.55 -7.50 2.12
C TRP A 444 22.27 -6.33 1.45
N ASP A 445 23.41 -6.63 0.83
CA ASP A 445 24.26 -5.64 0.16
C ASP A 445 23.77 -5.19 -1.22
N ASP A 446 22.76 -5.86 -1.78
CA ASP A 446 22.23 -5.68 -3.13
C ASP A 446 20.85 -4.99 -3.18
N THR A 447 20.49 -4.27 -2.13
CA THR A 447 19.24 -3.49 -1.97
C THR A 447 19.38 -2.01 -2.30
N SER A 448 20.60 -1.50 -2.48
CA SER A 448 20.81 -0.12 -2.94
C SER A 448 20.49 -0.01 -4.43
N THR A 449 19.62 0.94 -4.81
CA THR A 449 19.38 1.27 -6.21
C THR A 449 20.67 1.74 -6.88
N ALA A 450 21.01 1.16 -8.04
CA ALA A 450 22.20 1.56 -8.79
C ALA A 450 21.97 2.89 -9.53
N GLY A 451 22.45 3.98 -8.94
CA GLY A 451 22.43 5.33 -9.53
C GLY A 451 21.07 6.02 -9.48
N PHE A 452 20.96 7.15 -10.18
CA PHE A 452 19.75 7.98 -10.32
C PHE A 452 18.65 7.33 -11.19
N GLY A 453 18.61 6.00 -11.27
CA GLY A 453 17.88 5.23 -12.29
C GLY A 453 16.52 4.64 -11.87
N ALA A 454 16.05 4.91 -10.66
CA ALA A 454 14.67 4.61 -10.26
C ALA A 454 14.06 5.86 -9.61
N ASP A 455 13.16 6.50 -10.34
CA ASP A 455 12.43 7.67 -9.85
C ASP A 455 11.54 7.28 -8.67
N LYS A 456 11.93 7.74 -7.47
CA LYS A 456 11.05 7.69 -6.30
C LYS A 456 9.81 8.54 -6.59
N LEU A 457 8.63 8.00 -6.30
CA LEU A 457 7.36 8.72 -6.41
C LEU A 457 7.08 9.59 -5.17
N TYR A 458 7.85 9.39 -4.10
CA TYR A 458 7.76 10.13 -2.83
C TYR A 458 9.16 10.53 -2.33
N VAL A 459 9.22 11.35 -1.28
CA VAL A 459 10.48 11.81 -0.65
C VAL A 459 11.24 10.64 -0.03
N VAL A 460 10.58 9.95 0.92
CA VAL A 460 11.07 8.70 1.53
C VAL A 460 10.31 7.53 0.93
N GLN A 461 10.99 6.72 0.11
CA GLN A 461 10.42 5.52 -0.50
C GLN A 461 11.38 4.34 -0.31
N THR A 462 10.86 3.31 0.35
CA THR A 462 11.43 1.97 0.51
C THR A 462 11.70 1.32 -0.85
N ASN A 463 12.78 0.55 -0.98
CA ASN A 463 13.02 -0.24 -2.19
C ASN A 463 12.07 -1.47 -2.20
N THR A 464 11.34 -1.70 -3.29
CA THR A 464 10.46 -2.87 -3.46
C THR A 464 11.17 -4.19 -3.14
N LYS A 465 12.45 -4.31 -3.53
CA LYS A 465 13.30 -5.49 -3.31
C LYS A 465 13.54 -5.84 -1.83
N VAL A 466 13.38 -4.87 -0.93
CA VAL A 466 13.48 -5.08 0.53
C VAL A 466 12.19 -5.73 1.06
N ILE A 467 11.05 -5.12 0.71
CA ILE A 467 9.73 -5.61 1.14
C ILE A 467 9.41 -6.96 0.48
N GLU A 468 9.77 -7.14 -0.78
CA GLU A 468 9.64 -8.41 -1.54
C GLU A 468 10.31 -9.58 -0.82
N ARG A 469 11.52 -9.38 -0.26
CA ARG A 469 12.20 -10.43 0.52
C ARG A 469 11.48 -10.74 1.81
N CYS A 470 11.07 -9.72 2.55
CA CYS A 470 10.32 -9.88 3.79
C CYS A 470 9.03 -10.68 3.53
N MET A 471 8.31 -10.32 2.45
CA MET A 471 7.07 -10.96 2.03
C MET A 471 7.26 -12.40 1.54
N LEU A 472 8.18 -12.65 0.61
CA LEU A 472 8.42 -14.00 0.09
C LEU A 472 9.00 -14.95 1.15
N MET A 473 9.67 -14.44 2.19
CA MET A 473 10.11 -15.25 3.34
C MET A 473 8.94 -15.76 4.19
N VAL A 474 7.84 -15.01 4.37
CA VAL A 474 6.80 -15.35 5.38
C VAL A 474 5.36 -15.50 4.86
N THR A 475 5.14 -15.35 3.56
CA THR A 475 3.78 -15.41 2.95
C THR A 475 3.70 -16.35 1.75
N ASP A 476 2.49 -16.81 1.45
CA ASP A 476 2.01 -17.36 0.18
C ASP A 476 1.25 -16.29 -0.62
N PRO A 477 1.04 -16.50 -1.93
CA PRO A 477 -0.03 -15.81 -2.65
C PRO A 477 -1.38 -16.13 -1.98
N GLY A 478 -2.29 -15.14 -1.94
CA GLY A 478 -3.55 -15.22 -1.20
C GLY A 478 -3.49 -14.74 0.26
N ASP A 479 -2.33 -14.87 0.95
CA ASP A 479 -2.16 -14.37 2.32
C ASP A 479 -2.41 -12.86 2.45
N LEU A 480 -2.86 -12.43 3.62
CA LEU A 480 -3.11 -11.03 3.97
C LEU A 480 -1.87 -10.32 4.52
N VAL A 481 -1.53 -9.18 3.92
CA VAL A 481 -0.46 -8.26 4.33
C VAL A 481 -1.06 -6.93 4.82
N LEU A 482 -0.51 -6.39 5.90
CA LEU A 482 -0.86 -5.09 6.47
C LEU A 482 0.35 -4.15 6.47
N ASP A 483 0.14 -2.90 6.06
CA ASP A 483 1.08 -1.80 6.19
C ASP A 483 0.41 -0.61 6.91
N PRO A 484 0.65 -0.40 8.22
CA PRO A 484 0.06 0.70 8.97
C PRO A 484 0.84 2.03 8.83
N THR A 485 1.68 2.13 7.80
CA THR A 485 2.57 3.28 7.51
C THR A 485 2.54 3.77 6.05
N CYS A 486 2.11 2.94 5.10
CA CYS A 486 1.81 3.20 3.68
C CYS A 486 2.81 4.07 2.87
N GLY A 487 2.82 5.38 3.09
CA GLY A 487 3.55 6.37 2.32
C GLY A 487 3.24 6.23 0.82
N SER A 488 4.28 6.01 0.03
CA SER A 488 4.18 5.77 -1.43
C SER A 488 3.43 4.48 -1.85
N GLY A 489 2.88 3.69 -0.93
CA GLY A 489 2.18 2.43 -1.21
C GLY A 489 3.08 1.30 -1.69
N THR A 490 4.34 1.23 -1.20
CA THR A 490 5.30 0.22 -1.68
C THR A 490 4.91 -1.20 -1.26
N THR A 491 4.42 -1.41 -0.03
CA THR A 491 4.00 -2.74 0.43
C THR A 491 2.79 -3.25 -0.35
N ALA A 492 1.75 -2.42 -0.52
CA ALA A 492 0.59 -2.73 -1.35
C ALA A 492 0.99 -3.09 -2.80
N HIS A 493 1.89 -2.31 -3.41
CA HIS A 493 2.39 -2.60 -4.76
C HIS A 493 3.16 -3.93 -4.86
N VAL A 494 3.94 -4.30 -3.84
CA VAL A 494 4.65 -5.59 -3.79
C VAL A 494 3.70 -6.75 -3.50
N ALA A 495 2.69 -6.55 -2.64
CA ALA A 495 1.63 -7.52 -2.39
C ALA A 495 0.83 -7.81 -3.68
N GLU A 496 0.40 -6.77 -4.38
CA GLU A 496 -0.27 -6.86 -5.68
C GLU A 496 0.61 -7.56 -6.73
N GLN A 497 1.91 -7.23 -6.79
CA GLN A 497 2.87 -7.93 -7.66
C GLN A 497 2.88 -9.43 -7.37
N TRP A 498 2.90 -9.85 -6.11
CA TRP A 498 3.02 -11.24 -5.71
C TRP A 498 1.67 -11.93 -5.39
N GLY A 499 0.54 -11.31 -5.71
CA GLY A 499 -0.81 -11.88 -5.54
C GLY A 499 -1.21 -12.10 -4.08
N ARG A 500 -0.79 -11.23 -3.16
CA ARG A 500 -1.24 -11.19 -1.77
C ARG A 500 -2.40 -10.20 -1.63
N ARG A 501 -3.30 -10.47 -0.69
CA ARG A 501 -4.28 -9.48 -0.23
C ARG A 501 -3.56 -8.39 0.57
N TRP A 502 -3.98 -7.14 0.44
CA TRP A 502 -3.34 -6.03 1.15
C TRP A 502 -4.31 -5.01 1.75
N ILE A 503 -3.93 -4.53 2.93
CA ILE A 503 -4.47 -3.34 3.59
C ILE A 503 -3.29 -2.38 3.83
N THR A 504 -3.44 -1.13 3.43
CA THR A 504 -2.43 -0.08 3.63
C THR A 504 -3.10 1.14 4.26
N ILE A 505 -2.49 1.70 5.30
CA ILE A 505 -3.08 2.78 6.12
C ILE A 505 -2.11 3.96 6.17
N ASP A 506 -2.61 5.17 5.96
CA ASP A 506 -1.86 6.41 6.17
C ASP A 506 -2.74 7.48 6.82
N THR A 507 -2.11 8.42 7.53
CA THR A 507 -2.78 9.67 7.93
C THR A 507 -2.81 10.68 6.78
N SER A 508 -1.89 10.56 5.81
CA SER A 508 -1.70 11.57 4.77
C SER A 508 -2.53 11.33 3.52
N ARG A 509 -3.36 12.30 3.16
CA ARG A 509 -4.12 12.33 1.89
C ARG A 509 -3.18 12.40 0.69
N VAL A 510 -2.03 13.07 0.81
CA VAL A 510 -1.00 13.09 -0.25
C VAL A 510 -0.40 11.69 -0.47
N ALA A 511 -0.12 10.95 0.60
CA ALA A 511 0.39 9.59 0.50
C ALA A 511 -0.64 8.63 -0.13
N ILE A 512 -1.87 8.65 0.39
CA ILE A 512 -3.01 7.88 -0.12
C ILE A 512 -3.26 8.20 -1.61
N ALA A 513 -3.27 9.48 -2.02
CA ALA A 513 -3.45 9.86 -3.42
C ALA A 513 -2.31 9.35 -4.32
N LEU A 514 -1.05 9.45 -3.88
CA LEU A 514 0.11 8.94 -4.64
C LEU A 514 0.13 7.41 -4.73
N ALA A 515 -0.26 6.71 -3.65
CA ALA A 515 -0.36 5.26 -3.62
C ALA A 515 -1.50 4.76 -4.55
N ARG A 516 -2.68 5.38 -4.48
CA ARG A 516 -3.84 5.13 -5.36
C ARG A 516 -3.45 5.27 -6.83
N HIS A 517 -2.81 6.39 -7.16
CA HIS A 517 -2.30 6.72 -8.49
C HIS A 517 -1.26 5.71 -9.00
N ARG A 518 -0.31 5.32 -8.13
CA ARG A 518 0.73 4.32 -8.41
C ARG A 518 0.15 2.95 -8.71
N ILE A 519 -0.82 2.48 -7.92
CA ILE A 519 -1.39 1.13 -8.05
C ILE A 519 -2.32 1.05 -9.26
N MET A 520 -3.16 2.06 -9.47
CA MET A 520 -4.07 2.16 -10.62
C MET A 520 -3.34 2.22 -11.97
N GLY A 521 -2.18 2.90 -12.04
CA GLY A 521 -1.33 2.98 -13.23
C GLY A 521 -0.34 1.82 -13.41
N ALA A 522 -0.29 0.85 -12.49
CA ALA A 522 0.73 -0.20 -12.52
C ALA A 522 0.41 -1.35 -13.48
N LYS A 523 1.41 -1.69 -14.31
CA LYS A 523 1.53 -3.02 -14.93
C LYS A 523 2.25 -3.96 -13.96
N TYR A 524 1.74 -5.17 -13.79
CA TYR A 524 2.39 -6.24 -13.04
C TYR A 524 2.79 -7.41 -13.95
N PRO A 525 3.78 -8.24 -13.56
CA PRO A 525 4.05 -9.50 -14.24
C PRO A 525 2.86 -10.45 -14.10
N ALA A 526 2.42 -11.07 -15.19
CA ALA A 526 1.42 -12.13 -15.15
C ALA A 526 2.12 -13.46 -14.87
N TYR A 527 2.12 -13.94 -13.63
CA TYR A 527 2.73 -15.23 -13.29
C TYR A 527 1.82 -16.41 -13.64
N LEU A 528 2.41 -17.55 -13.98
CA LEU A 528 1.68 -18.81 -14.18
C LEU A 528 1.20 -19.35 -12.83
N LEU A 529 -0.12 -19.33 -12.58
CA LEU A 529 -0.73 -19.99 -11.42
C LEU A 529 -0.52 -21.50 -11.52
N ALA A 530 -0.29 -22.18 -10.40
CA ALA A 530 0.07 -23.60 -10.39
C ALA A 530 -1.06 -24.53 -10.87
N ASP A 531 -2.32 -24.09 -10.81
CA ASP A 531 -3.50 -24.83 -11.26
C ASP A 531 -4.01 -24.42 -12.65
N SER A 532 -3.48 -23.34 -13.26
CA SER A 532 -3.87 -22.89 -14.60
C SER A 532 -3.53 -23.95 -15.66
N ILE A 533 -4.16 -23.86 -16.83
CA ILE A 533 -3.89 -24.77 -17.95
C ILE A 533 -2.41 -24.64 -18.39
N GLU A 534 -1.91 -23.41 -18.49
CA GLU A 534 -0.52 -23.09 -18.79
C GLU A 534 0.43 -23.47 -17.66
N GLY A 535 0.03 -23.30 -16.39
CA GLY A 535 0.80 -23.70 -15.22
C GLY A 535 0.97 -25.21 -15.13
N LYS A 536 -0.11 -25.97 -15.24
CA LYS A 536 -0.10 -27.45 -15.31
C LYS A 536 0.72 -27.97 -16.50
N ALA A 537 0.65 -27.29 -17.64
CA ALA A 537 1.50 -27.61 -18.80
C ALA A 537 2.98 -27.29 -18.55
N LYS A 538 3.30 -26.18 -17.87
CA LYS A 538 4.68 -25.81 -17.51
C LYS A 538 5.26 -26.77 -16.45
N GLU A 539 4.47 -27.19 -15.47
CA GLU A 539 4.91 -28.15 -14.47
C GLU A 539 5.18 -29.53 -15.08
N ALA A 540 4.37 -29.95 -16.05
CA ALA A 540 4.62 -31.16 -16.85
C ALA A 540 5.93 -31.07 -17.64
N GLU A 541 6.20 -29.93 -18.29
CA GLU A 541 7.47 -29.66 -19.00
C GLU A 541 8.68 -29.74 -18.05
N LEU A 542 8.59 -29.16 -16.85
CA LEU A 542 9.67 -29.12 -15.87
C LEU A 542 9.90 -30.46 -15.15
N SER A 543 8.84 -31.24 -14.92
CA SER A 543 8.91 -32.53 -14.22
C SER A 543 9.11 -33.74 -15.15
N GLY A 544 8.85 -33.58 -16.45
CA GLY A 544 8.84 -34.67 -17.43
C GLY A 544 7.66 -35.63 -17.30
N GLN A 545 6.61 -35.25 -16.55
CA GLN A 545 5.40 -36.06 -16.33
C GLN A 545 4.27 -35.65 -17.29
N GLU A 546 3.18 -36.41 -17.36
CA GLU A 546 1.99 -35.97 -18.11
C GLU A 546 1.31 -34.77 -17.41
N PRO A 547 0.76 -33.79 -18.16
CA PRO A 547 -0.02 -32.71 -17.59
C PRO A 547 -1.20 -33.20 -16.76
N ASN A 548 -1.31 -32.66 -15.53
CA ASN A 548 -2.46 -32.88 -14.67
C ASN A 548 -3.74 -32.39 -15.37
N ARG A 549 -4.66 -33.32 -15.66
CA ARG A 549 -5.88 -33.04 -16.45
C ARG A 549 -7.10 -32.65 -15.59
N THR A 550 -6.90 -32.34 -14.31
CA THR A 550 -7.95 -31.75 -13.46
C THR A 550 -8.36 -30.36 -13.95
N ALA A 551 -9.62 -29.99 -13.74
CA ALA A 551 -10.14 -28.66 -14.05
C ALA A 551 -9.29 -27.55 -13.40
N SER A 552 -9.24 -26.38 -14.04
CA SER A 552 -8.61 -25.19 -13.44
C SER A 552 -9.64 -24.41 -12.62
N SER A 553 -9.25 -24.00 -11.42
CA SER A 553 -9.91 -22.93 -10.67
C SER A 553 -9.33 -21.56 -11.03
N ASN A 554 -8.04 -21.52 -11.39
CA ASN A 554 -7.20 -20.33 -11.43
C ASN A 554 -7.07 -19.69 -10.02
N ASP A 555 -7.00 -20.55 -9.00
CA ASP A 555 -6.94 -20.21 -7.59
C ASP A 555 -5.51 -19.78 -7.21
N VAL A 556 -5.37 -18.52 -6.79
CA VAL A 556 -4.08 -17.92 -6.42
C VAL A 556 -3.41 -18.63 -5.23
N HIS A 557 -4.19 -19.22 -4.31
CA HIS A 557 -3.66 -19.98 -3.15
C HIS A 557 -2.93 -21.26 -3.54
N ARG A 558 -3.09 -21.73 -4.79
CA ARG A 558 -2.29 -22.85 -5.34
C ARG A 558 -0.84 -22.47 -5.60
N GLY A 559 -0.52 -21.17 -5.55
CA GLY A 559 0.82 -20.65 -5.79
C GLY A 559 1.09 -20.41 -7.28
N PHE A 560 2.34 -20.06 -7.58
CA PHE A 560 2.84 -19.94 -8.95
C PHE A 560 3.73 -21.15 -9.32
N ILE A 561 3.98 -21.36 -10.62
CA ILE A 561 5.09 -22.22 -11.06
C ILE A 561 6.39 -21.42 -10.92
N TYR A 562 7.35 -21.98 -10.18
CA TYR A 562 8.63 -21.35 -9.84
C TYR A 562 9.83 -22.08 -10.47
N GLU A 563 10.93 -21.35 -10.71
CA GLU A 563 12.24 -21.95 -11.01
C GLU A 563 12.68 -22.81 -9.82
N ARG A 564 13.21 -24.00 -10.10
CA ARG A 564 13.76 -24.93 -9.10
C ARG A 564 15.20 -25.26 -9.44
N VAL A 565 16.08 -25.21 -8.44
CA VAL A 565 17.50 -25.55 -8.59
C VAL A 565 17.82 -26.85 -7.84
N PRO A 566 18.64 -27.75 -8.39
CA PRO A 566 19.01 -28.98 -7.69
C PRO A 566 19.90 -28.67 -6.48
N HIS A 567 19.86 -29.50 -5.44
CA HIS A 567 20.69 -29.42 -4.24
C HIS A 567 21.37 -30.77 -3.98
N ILE A 568 22.27 -31.16 -4.89
CA ILE A 568 23.01 -32.42 -4.84
C ILE A 568 24.05 -32.37 -3.71
N THR A 569 23.78 -33.08 -2.61
CA THR A 569 24.69 -33.18 -1.46
C THR A 569 25.53 -34.46 -1.50
N LEU A 570 26.68 -34.44 -0.81
CA LEU A 570 27.50 -35.64 -0.56
C LEU A 570 26.66 -36.78 0.06
N LYS A 571 25.75 -36.43 0.98
CA LYS A 571 24.83 -37.37 1.63
C LYS A 571 23.89 -38.03 0.61
N ALA A 572 23.31 -37.26 -0.32
CA ALA A 572 22.44 -37.81 -1.36
C ALA A 572 23.20 -38.84 -2.21
N ILE A 573 24.35 -38.49 -2.79
CA ILE A 573 25.13 -39.39 -3.65
C ILE A 573 25.61 -40.63 -2.89
N ALA A 574 26.11 -40.49 -1.65
CA ALA A 574 26.64 -41.60 -0.87
C ALA A 574 25.56 -42.62 -0.42
N ASN A 575 24.29 -42.19 -0.32
CA ASN A 575 23.18 -43.06 0.10
C ASN A 575 22.27 -43.50 -1.07
N ASN A 576 22.49 -42.98 -2.28
CA ASN A 576 21.69 -43.32 -3.46
C ASN A 576 21.85 -44.80 -3.83
N PRO A 577 20.77 -45.62 -3.82
CA PRO A 577 20.84 -47.04 -4.14
C PRO A 577 21.07 -47.29 -5.64
N ASP A 578 20.69 -46.36 -6.53
CA ASP A 578 20.81 -46.49 -7.98
C ASP A 578 22.24 -46.27 -8.50
N ILE A 579 23.24 -46.09 -7.62
CA ILE A 579 24.65 -45.93 -7.97
C ILE A 579 25.41 -47.20 -7.58
N GLU A 580 25.84 -47.94 -8.60
CA GLU A 580 26.65 -49.17 -8.49
C GLU A 580 28.04 -48.99 -9.16
N PRO A 581 29.10 -49.62 -8.62
CA PRO A 581 30.41 -49.63 -9.27
C PRO A 581 30.37 -50.26 -10.67
N GLY A 582 31.00 -49.59 -11.65
CA GLY A 582 31.05 -50.06 -13.04
C GLY A 582 29.96 -49.49 -13.96
N MET A 583 28.99 -48.75 -13.44
CA MET A 583 28.06 -47.96 -14.26
C MET A 583 28.79 -46.90 -15.11
N SER A 584 28.22 -46.53 -16.26
CA SER A 584 28.76 -45.44 -17.08
C SER A 584 28.52 -44.08 -16.42
N ARG A 585 29.41 -43.09 -16.67
CA ARG A 585 29.26 -41.71 -16.15
C ARG A 585 27.86 -41.12 -16.44
N ALA A 586 27.29 -41.40 -17.61
CA ALA A 586 25.96 -40.93 -17.99
C ALA A 586 24.83 -41.62 -17.19
N ALA A 587 24.95 -42.92 -16.91
CA ALA A 587 23.99 -43.62 -16.08
C ALA A 587 24.06 -43.14 -14.62
N ILE A 588 25.27 -42.88 -14.09
CA ILE A 588 25.44 -42.36 -12.74
C ILE A 588 24.91 -40.92 -12.61
N GLU A 589 25.14 -40.03 -13.58
CA GLU A 589 24.56 -38.68 -13.54
C GLU A 589 23.02 -38.73 -13.57
N THR A 590 22.42 -39.62 -14.39
CA THR A 590 20.96 -39.86 -14.38
C THR A 590 20.47 -40.38 -13.02
N ALA A 591 21.22 -41.29 -12.38
CA ALA A 591 20.91 -41.79 -11.04
C ALA A 591 21.02 -40.69 -9.97
N ILE A 592 22.06 -39.85 -10.02
CA ILE A 592 22.21 -38.68 -9.15
C ILE A 592 21.02 -37.73 -9.32
N GLN A 593 20.65 -37.39 -10.56
CA GLN A 593 19.62 -36.39 -10.82
C GLN A 593 18.21 -36.89 -10.46
N ARG A 594 17.93 -38.20 -10.59
CA ARG A 594 16.68 -38.82 -10.11
C ARG A 594 16.50 -38.72 -8.60
N HIS A 595 17.60 -38.75 -7.84
CA HIS A 595 17.62 -38.65 -6.37
C HIS A 595 18.12 -37.28 -5.89
N ALA A 596 18.06 -36.25 -6.75
CA ALA A 596 18.38 -34.88 -6.37
C ALA A 596 17.21 -34.25 -5.59
N GLU A 597 17.49 -33.71 -4.41
CA GLU A 597 16.60 -32.73 -3.76
C GLU A 597 16.62 -31.43 -4.58
N TYR A 598 15.53 -30.66 -4.57
CA TYR A 598 15.39 -29.41 -5.32
C TYR A 598 14.90 -28.28 -4.41
N GLU A 599 15.51 -27.11 -4.53
CA GLU A 599 15.15 -25.88 -3.81
C GLU A 599 14.32 -24.97 -4.74
N THR A 600 13.23 -24.41 -4.22
CA THR A 600 12.35 -23.49 -4.96
C THR A 600 12.84 -22.06 -4.85
N LEU A 601 12.97 -21.37 -5.98
CA LEU A 601 13.30 -19.94 -6.03
C LEU A 601 12.01 -19.11 -6.04
N PHE A 602 11.52 -18.74 -4.85
CA PHE A 602 10.26 -18.00 -4.71
C PHE A 602 10.27 -16.60 -5.33
N ASP A 603 11.44 -16.00 -5.61
CA ASP A 603 11.59 -14.76 -6.39
C ASP A 603 11.55 -14.99 -7.92
N ARG A 604 11.41 -16.24 -8.38
CA ARG A 604 11.49 -16.65 -9.79
C ARG A 604 10.27 -17.42 -10.26
N ALA A 605 9.09 -16.82 -10.12
CA ALA A 605 7.88 -17.32 -10.76
C ALA A 605 7.97 -17.15 -12.30
N TYR A 606 7.48 -18.14 -13.06
CA TYR A 606 7.47 -18.08 -14.52
C TYR A 606 6.35 -17.14 -15.02
N GLU A 607 6.69 -16.23 -15.94
CA GLU A 607 5.76 -15.26 -16.53
C GLU A 607 5.03 -15.78 -17.78
N ASN A 608 3.71 -15.61 -17.80
CA ASN A 608 2.90 -15.63 -19.02
C ASN A 608 3.09 -14.33 -19.82
N LYS A 609 4.10 -14.32 -20.68
CA LYS A 609 4.45 -13.16 -21.53
C LYS A 609 3.39 -12.75 -22.56
N LYS A 610 2.27 -13.47 -22.68
CA LYS A 610 1.12 -13.12 -23.53
C LYS A 610 0.05 -12.29 -22.80
N ALA A 611 0.10 -12.24 -21.47
CA ALA A 611 -0.93 -11.58 -20.67
C ALA A 611 -0.48 -10.19 -20.20
N LEU A 612 -1.38 -9.21 -20.31
CA LEU A 612 -1.29 -7.96 -19.57
C LEU A 612 -1.94 -8.17 -18.20
N ARG A 613 -1.20 -7.93 -17.10
CA ARG A 613 -1.79 -7.83 -15.77
C ARG A 613 -1.73 -6.40 -15.21
N VAL A 614 -2.86 -5.96 -14.66
CA VAL A 614 -3.02 -4.75 -13.83
C VAL A 614 -3.46 -5.13 -12.42
N ALA A 615 -3.65 -4.17 -11.52
CA ALA A 615 -4.11 -4.45 -10.15
C ALA A 615 -5.53 -5.03 -10.12
N GLY A 616 -5.80 -5.85 -9.10
CA GLY A 616 -7.14 -6.29 -8.70
C GLY A 616 -8.05 -5.15 -8.23
N PRO A 617 -9.32 -5.47 -7.89
CA PRO A 617 -10.25 -4.51 -7.33
C PRO A 617 -9.74 -4.02 -5.96
N PHE A 618 -9.75 -2.70 -5.76
CA PHE A 618 -9.40 -2.10 -4.48
C PHE A 618 -10.32 -0.94 -4.11
N THR A 619 -10.28 -0.58 -2.84
CA THR A 619 -11.12 0.43 -2.20
C THR A 619 -10.26 1.50 -1.57
N VAL A 620 -10.76 2.73 -1.61
CA VAL A 620 -10.29 3.83 -0.76
C VAL A 620 -11.30 3.96 0.38
N GLU A 621 -10.82 4.15 1.60
CA GLU A 621 -11.63 4.15 2.82
C GLU A 621 -11.15 5.26 3.78
N SER A 622 -11.96 5.62 4.77
CA SER A 622 -11.65 6.69 5.73
C SER A 622 -12.31 6.45 7.09
N LEU A 623 -11.74 6.99 8.17
CA LEU A 623 -12.41 7.03 9.49
C LEU A 623 -13.55 8.07 9.57
N SER A 624 -13.53 9.10 8.72
CA SER A 624 -14.68 10.01 8.55
C SER A 624 -15.52 9.59 7.33
N PRO A 625 -16.86 9.64 7.41
CA PRO A 625 -17.74 9.45 6.25
C PRO A 625 -17.58 10.59 5.23
N HIS A 626 -17.32 11.82 5.68
CA HIS A 626 -17.40 13.00 4.82
C HIS A 626 -16.20 13.18 3.88
N ARG A 627 -16.49 13.49 2.61
CA ARG A 627 -15.48 13.72 1.56
C ARG A 627 -14.97 15.16 1.50
N SER A 628 -14.34 15.62 2.58
CA SER A 628 -13.22 16.57 2.49
C SER A 628 -12.34 16.46 3.75
N ILE A 629 -11.40 17.38 3.96
CA ILE A 629 -10.54 17.38 5.16
C ILE A 629 -11.34 17.83 6.39
N SER A 630 -11.14 17.05 7.46
CA SER A 630 -11.53 17.18 8.86
C SER A 630 -11.29 18.57 9.50
N PHE A 631 -11.94 18.95 10.61
CA PHE A 631 -13.10 18.35 11.31
C PHE A 631 -13.98 19.50 11.89
N ASP A 632 -15.32 19.46 11.94
CA ASP A 632 -16.32 18.96 10.95
C ASP A 632 -17.77 19.50 11.27
N GLY A 633 -18.54 18.91 12.24
CA GLY A 633 -19.93 19.28 12.67
C GLY A 633 -20.77 18.32 13.63
N GLU A 634 -20.73 18.46 14.97
CA GLU A 634 -21.36 17.67 16.10
C GLU A 634 -20.81 16.24 16.38
N LEU A 635 -20.19 16.09 17.57
CA LEU A 635 -19.57 14.87 18.10
C LEU A 635 -20.62 13.79 18.44
N PRO A 636 -20.52 12.54 17.94
CA PRO A 636 -21.24 11.40 18.50
C PRO A 636 -20.93 11.21 20.00
N LYS A 637 -21.83 10.57 20.76
CA LYS A 637 -21.74 10.49 22.24
C LYS A 637 -20.43 9.86 22.75
N SER A 638 -19.85 8.95 21.97
CA SER A 638 -18.52 8.37 22.18
C SER A 638 -17.40 9.42 22.21
N GLU A 639 -17.42 10.35 21.26
CA GLU A 639 -16.40 11.37 21.07
C GLU A 639 -16.58 12.54 22.06
N GLN A 640 -17.82 12.80 22.49
CA GLN A 640 -18.11 13.67 23.64
C GLN A 640 -17.55 13.10 24.96
N ALA A 641 -17.57 11.78 25.15
CA ALA A 641 -17.01 11.15 26.34
C ALA A 641 -15.47 11.26 26.36
N ALA A 642 -14.81 11.05 25.22
CA ALA A 642 -13.36 11.24 25.08
C ALA A 642 -12.91 12.69 25.42
N LYS A 643 -13.71 13.70 25.05
CA LYS A 643 -13.43 15.11 25.38
C LYS A 643 -13.42 15.44 26.88
N GLN A 644 -14.12 14.70 27.75
CA GLN A 644 -14.18 15.04 29.18
C GLN A 644 -12.87 14.77 29.95
N ALA A 645 -11.85 14.21 29.29
CA ALA A 645 -10.54 13.96 29.88
C ALA A 645 -9.58 15.18 29.83
N THR A 646 -9.84 16.22 29.04
CA THR A 646 -8.94 17.37 28.86
C THR A 646 -9.65 18.72 29.04
N GLY A 647 -9.01 19.64 29.77
CA GLY A 647 -9.62 20.91 30.20
C GLY A 647 -9.32 22.08 29.28
N GLY A 648 -10.35 22.74 28.77
CA GLY A 648 -10.29 23.96 27.94
C GLY A 648 -11.62 24.72 27.94
N GLY A 649 -11.65 25.91 27.32
CA GLY A 649 -12.83 26.77 27.24
C GLY A 649 -13.94 26.28 26.29
N SER A 650 -15.07 26.97 26.26
CA SER A 650 -16.21 26.61 25.40
C SER A 650 -15.95 26.95 23.93
N TYR A 651 -16.05 25.94 23.06
CA TYR A 651 -15.86 26.05 21.59
C TYR A 651 -16.49 27.31 20.97
N ALA A 652 -17.76 27.59 21.29
CA ALA A 652 -18.48 28.71 20.70
C ALA A 652 -17.91 30.08 21.11
N GLU A 653 -17.37 30.21 22.33
CA GLU A 653 -16.80 31.47 22.82
C GLU A 653 -15.50 31.79 22.07
N THR A 654 -14.59 30.81 21.97
CA THR A 654 -13.31 30.91 21.24
C THR A 654 -13.51 31.27 19.78
N ILE A 655 -14.48 30.65 19.09
CA ILE A 655 -14.75 30.95 17.68
C ILE A 655 -15.33 32.36 17.51
N LEU A 656 -16.24 32.82 18.38
CA LEU A 656 -16.79 34.18 18.30
C LEU A 656 -15.73 35.26 18.56
N GLU A 657 -14.78 35.03 19.46
CA GLU A 657 -13.63 35.93 19.65
C GLU A 657 -12.73 35.97 18.40
N HIS A 658 -12.40 34.82 17.82
CA HIS A 658 -11.63 34.77 16.57
C HIS A 658 -12.36 35.44 15.40
N ILE A 659 -13.68 35.32 15.26
CA ILE A 659 -14.47 36.05 14.24
C ILE A 659 -14.36 37.56 14.46
N LYS A 660 -14.47 38.02 15.71
CA LYS A 660 -14.38 39.44 16.06
C LYS A 660 -13.01 40.02 15.75
N THR A 661 -11.93 39.28 16.04
CA THR A 661 -10.55 39.75 15.83
C THR A 661 -10.06 39.58 14.39
N ALA A 662 -10.41 38.48 13.71
CA ALA A 662 -9.89 38.18 12.38
C ALA A 662 -10.80 38.68 11.25
N GLY A 663 -12.12 38.72 11.44
CA GLY A 663 -13.12 39.02 10.42
C GLY A 663 -13.29 37.90 9.38
N VAL A 664 -14.40 37.96 8.63
CA VAL A 664 -14.74 36.96 7.59
C VAL A 664 -14.44 37.51 6.21
N GLN A 665 -13.57 36.83 5.45
CA GLN A 665 -13.22 37.27 4.10
C GLN A 665 -14.27 36.81 3.09
N ASN A 666 -14.77 37.73 2.26
CA ASN A 666 -15.71 37.42 1.19
C ASN A 666 -14.96 37.01 -0.10
N GLY A 667 -15.71 36.68 -1.16
CA GLY A 667 -15.16 36.32 -2.47
C GLY A 667 -14.57 37.49 -3.29
N ILE A 668 -14.57 38.72 -2.75
CA ILE A 668 -13.89 39.88 -3.35
C ILE A 668 -12.50 40.02 -2.75
N ARG A 669 -11.56 40.42 -3.60
CA ARG A 669 -10.17 40.63 -3.21
C ARG A 669 -10.05 41.90 -2.36
N ASP A 670 -9.39 41.76 -1.22
CA ASP A 670 -9.07 42.81 -0.25
C ASP A 670 -10.31 43.43 0.47
N GLU A 671 -11.46 42.74 0.47
CA GLU A 671 -12.67 43.09 1.26
C GLU A 671 -12.93 42.06 2.38
N ARG A 672 -13.45 42.52 3.55
CA ARG A 672 -13.65 41.68 4.74
C ARG A 672 -14.79 42.20 5.63
N LEU A 673 -15.60 41.30 6.16
CA LEU A 673 -16.59 41.58 7.20
C LEU A 673 -15.89 41.67 8.56
N VAL A 674 -15.94 42.85 9.20
CA VAL A 674 -15.38 43.14 10.53
C VAL A 674 -16.51 43.56 11.47
N PHE A 675 -16.45 43.16 12.74
CA PHE A 675 -17.55 43.33 13.69
C PHE A 675 -17.18 44.28 14.84
N GLU A 676 -17.97 45.33 15.04
CA GLU A 676 -17.87 46.24 16.18
C GLU A 676 -18.24 45.50 17.48
N SER A 677 -19.35 44.77 17.43
CA SER A 677 -19.84 43.91 18.50
C SER A 677 -20.35 42.58 17.96
N ILE A 678 -20.29 41.55 18.80
CA ILE A 678 -20.90 40.24 18.61
C ILE A 678 -21.53 39.88 19.96
N GLU A 679 -22.83 39.60 19.97
CA GLU A 679 -23.62 39.28 21.17
C GLU A 679 -24.21 37.87 21.03
N PRO A 680 -24.08 36.98 22.05
CA PRO A 680 -24.69 35.65 22.01
C PRO A 680 -26.21 35.70 21.85
N ALA A 681 -26.76 34.81 21.02
CA ALA A 681 -28.19 34.65 20.79
C ALA A 681 -28.73 33.41 21.51
N SER A 682 -29.99 33.47 21.92
CA SER A 682 -30.68 32.36 22.63
C SER A 682 -31.33 31.33 21.68
N GLY A 683 -30.73 31.12 20.50
CA GLY A 683 -31.18 30.10 19.54
C GLY A 683 -30.69 28.69 19.90
N ARG A 684 -31.14 27.70 19.14
CA ARG A 684 -30.52 26.35 19.11
C ARG A 684 -29.49 26.21 18.00
N THR A 685 -29.64 26.95 16.90
CA THR A 685 -28.69 26.99 15.78
C THR A 685 -28.25 28.41 15.43
N LEU A 686 -29.00 29.46 15.81
CA LEU A 686 -28.49 30.84 15.82
C LEU A 686 -27.69 31.11 17.09
N THR A 687 -26.35 31.13 16.97
CA THR A 687 -25.41 31.24 18.10
C THR A 687 -25.16 32.67 18.56
N ALA A 688 -25.09 33.62 17.63
CA ALA A 688 -24.81 35.04 17.94
C ALA A 688 -25.40 36.00 16.89
N VAL A 689 -25.39 37.29 17.22
CA VAL A 689 -25.66 38.40 16.29
C VAL A 689 -24.48 39.38 16.33
N GLY A 690 -23.87 39.62 15.17
CA GLY A 690 -22.84 40.63 14.97
C GLY A 690 -23.40 41.94 14.43
N VAL A 691 -22.85 43.07 14.88
CA VAL A 691 -23.03 44.38 14.26
C VAL A 691 -21.75 44.71 13.48
N ARG A 692 -21.88 44.99 12.18
CA ARG A 692 -20.72 45.22 11.31
C ARG A 692 -20.14 46.62 11.53
N GLU A 693 -18.81 46.70 11.64
CA GLU A 693 -18.13 47.98 11.59
C GLU A 693 -18.35 48.65 10.21
N GLN A 694 -18.55 49.98 10.21
CA GLN A 694 -18.68 50.81 9.01
C GLN A 694 -19.69 50.24 7.98
N ALA A 695 -20.93 50.03 8.45
CA ALA A 695 -22.04 49.58 7.61
C ALA A 695 -22.60 50.71 6.72
N ASP A 696 -22.13 50.79 5.46
CA ASP A 696 -22.69 51.68 4.45
C ASP A 696 -24.17 51.42 4.16
N ALA A 697 -24.91 52.50 3.86
CA ALA A 697 -26.35 52.46 3.62
C ALA A 697 -26.71 51.56 2.43
N GLY A 698 -27.31 50.40 2.72
CA GLY A 698 -27.66 49.37 1.74
C GLY A 698 -26.76 48.13 1.76
N THR A 699 -25.79 48.07 2.68
CA THR A 699 -25.00 46.85 2.97
C THR A 699 -25.44 46.20 4.29
N PRO A 700 -25.22 44.89 4.52
CA PRO A 700 -25.61 44.23 5.77
C PRO A 700 -24.96 44.86 7.00
N ALA A 701 -25.78 45.31 7.95
CA ALA A 701 -25.38 45.98 9.18
C ALA A 701 -25.55 45.07 10.40
N ARG A 702 -26.62 44.27 10.44
CA ARG A 702 -26.89 43.27 11.47
C ARG A 702 -26.82 41.87 10.88
N VAL A 703 -25.91 41.06 11.39
CA VAL A 703 -25.53 39.77 10.79
C VAL A 703 -25.78 38.65 11.81
N GLY A 704 -26.63 37.69 11.47
CA GLY A 704 -26.76 36.46 12.25
C GLY A 704 -25.52 35.60 12.07
N ILE A 705 -25.08 34.95 13.14
CA ILE A 705 -23.97 34.00 13.15
C ILE A 705 -24.50 32.69 13.70
N ALA A 706 -24.66 31.71 12.81
CA ALA A 706 -24.88 30.32 13.17
C ALA A 706 -23.52 29.61 13.10
N LEU A 707 -22.97 29.25 14.26
CA LEU A 707 -21.85 28.32 14.30
C LEU A 707 -22.40 26.93 14.03
N GLY A 708 -22.05 26.39 12.87
CA GLY A 708 -22.04 24.96 12.66
C GLY A 708 -21.17 24.28 13.73
N PRO A 709 -21.51 23.05 14.10
CA PRO A 709 -20.90 22.40 15.25
C PRO A 709 -19.49 21.84 14.97
N GLU A 710 -18.96 20.97 15.85
CA GLU A 710 -17.51 20.71 15.90
C GLU A 710 -16.96 19.44 15.15
N TYR A 711 -17.63 18.25 14.99
CA TYR A 711 -17.00 16.99 14.44
C TYR A 711 -17.70 16.05 13.37
N GLY A 712 -18.99 16.18 12.98
CA GLY A 712 -19.66 15.66 11.74
C GLY A 712 -19.77 16.58 10.46
N THR A 713 -20.84 17.36 10.18
CA THR A 713 -20.94 18.39 9.08
C THR A 713 -22.02 19.47 9.32
N VAL A 714 -22.06 20.53 8.48
CA VAL A 714 -23.25 21.40 8.31
C VAL A 714 -24.16 20.92 7.17
N ASP A 715 -25.38 20.55 7.52
CA ASP A 715 -26.36 19.91 6.63
C ASP A 715 -27.52 20.86 6.13
N PRO A 716 -28.36 20.43 5.17
CA PRO A 716 -29.48 21.24 4.65
C PRO A 716 -30.53 21.64 5.69
N LEU A 717 -30.82 20.77 6.66
CA LEU A 717 -31.77 20.99 7.75
C LEU A 717 -31.17 21.93 8.82
N PHE A 718 -29.88 21.83 9.14
CA PHE A 718 -29.18 22.83 9.97
C PHE A 718 -29.32 24.23 9.37
N ILE A 719 -29.02 24.40 8.07
CA ILE A 719 -29.16 25.69 7.37
C ILE A 719 -30.60 26.19 7.41
N LYS A 720 -31.59 25.33 7.12
CA LYS A 720 -33.02 25.68 7.16
C LYS A 720 -33.50 26.05 8.58
N ASN A 721 -32.94 25.43 9.62
CA ASN A 721 -33.24 25.74 11.02
C ASN A 721 -32.59 27.05 11.47
N ALA A 722 -31.30 27.25 11.18
CA ALA A 722 -30.57 28.49 11.47
C ALA A 722 -31.20 29.71 10.79
N ALA A 723 -31.62 29.58 9.54
CA ALA A 723 -32.37 30.62 8.84
C ALA A 723 -33.75 30.88 9.47
N ARG A 724 -34.46 29.84 9.93
CA ARG A 724 -35.75 30.01 10.62
C ARG A 724 -35.59 30.76 11.95
N GLU A 725 -34.56 30.46 12.72
CA GLU A 725 -34.25 31.17 13.97
C GLU A 725 -33.79 32.61 13.72
N ALA A 726 -32.95 32.85 12.72
CA ALA A 726 -32.52 34.19 12.32
C ALA A 726 -33.71 35.07 11.86
N ILE A 727 -34.65 34.51 11.09
CA ILE A 727 -35.89 35.20 10.70
C ILE A 727 -36.79 35.48 11.91
N ALA A 728 -36.85 34.57 12.89
CA ALA A 728 -37.64 34.73 14.10
C ALA A 728 -37.03 35.73 15.11
N ALA A 729 -35.70 35.86 15.16
CA ALA A 729 -34.99 36.84 15.99
C ALA A 729 -35.19 38.29 15.51
N GLY A 730 -35.36 38.48 14.20
CA GLY A 730 -35.76 39.75 13.58
C GLY A 730 -34.62 40.77 13.39
N ASN A 731 -34.80 41.65 12.40
CA ASN A 731 -33.80 42.66 11.98
C ASN A 731 -32.39 42.09 11.80
N LEU A 732 -32.25 41.10 10.93
CA LEU A 732 -30.96 40.60 10.42
C LEU A 732 -30.97 40.73 8.89
N ASP A 733 -29.86 41.25 8.34
CA ASP A 733 -29.69 41.56 6.91
C ASP A 733 -28.97 40.42 6.16
N LEU A 734 -28.28 39.56 6.90
CA LEU A 734 -27.46 38.44 6.43
C LEU A 734 -27.38 37.38 7.54
N LEU A 735 -27.31 36.10 7.17
CA LEU A 735 -26.89 35.01 8.05
C LEU A 735 -25.56 34.43 7.54
N LEU A 736 -24.55 34.38 8.40
CA LEU A 736 -23.38 33.54 8.21
C LEU A 736 -23.66 32.18 8.85
N VAL A 737 -23.51 31.11 8.08
CA VAL A 737 -23.44 29.73 8.59
C VAL A 737 -21.99 29.28 8.46
N LEU A 738 -21.33 29.09 9.59
CA LEU A 738 -19.93 28.68 9.64
C LEU A 738 -19.84 27.17 9.80
N GLY A 739 -18.82 26.53 9.23
CA GLY A 739 -18.54 25.11 9.44
C GLY A 739 -17.12 24.77 9.03
N PHE A 740 -16.53 23.72 9.61
CA PHE A 740 -15.25 23.20 9.10
C PHE A 740 -15.46 22.37 7.83
N ALA A 741 -16.61 21.67 7.75
CA ALA A 741 -17.12 20.99 6.56
C ALA A 741 -18.62 21.25 6.35
N PHE A 742 -19.10 20.96 5.14
CA PHE A 742 -20.50 21.11 4.71
C PHE A 742 -20.90 19.86 3.92
N ASP A 743 -22.15 19.42 4.06
CA ASP A 743 -22.74 18.33 3.29
C ASP A 743 -22.87 18.68 1.78
N PRO A 744 -22.70 17.74 0.82
CA PRO A 744 -22.83 18.01 -0.61
C PRO A 744 -24.18 18.61 -1.05
N THR A 745 -25.28 18.28 -0.37
CA THR A 745 -26.64 18.80 -0.65
C THR A 745 -26.96 20.08 0.13
N ALA A 746 -26.09 20.53 1.05
CA ALA A 746 -26.28 21.74 1.85
C ALA A 746 -26.55 23.01 1.01
N VAL A 747 -26.09 23.02 -0.24
CA VAL A 747 -26.31 24.11 -1.21
C VAL A 747 -27.75 24.14 -1.75
N GLU A 748 -28.43 23.00 -1.84
CA GLU A 748 -29.84 22.92 -2.27
C GLU A 748 -30.79 23.60 -1.27
N ALA A 749 -30.38 23.73 -0.01
CA ALA A 749 -31.16 24.38 1.03
C ALA A 749 -31.41 25.88 0.79
N VAL A 750 -30.67 26.50 -0.14
CA VAL A 750 -30.49 27.95 -0.23
C VAL A 750 -30.96 28.54 -1.58
N ALA A 751 -31.76 27.80 -2.35
CA ALA A 751 -32.09 28.12 -3.74
C ALA A 751 -33.34 28.99 -3.94
N GLU A 752 -33.16 30.29 -4.24
CA GLU A 752 -34.12 31.06 -5.04
C GLU A 752 -33.40 32.13 -5.88
N PHE A 753 -33.38 31.96 -7.21
CA PHE A 753 -32.64 32.79 -8.17
C PHE A 753 -33.50 33.94 -8.73
N LYS A 754 -32.99 35.18 -8.69
CA LYS A 754 -33.54 36.39 -9.35
C LYS A 754 -32.40 37.40 -9.67
N PRO A 755 -32.02 37.62 -10.94
CA PRO A 755 -30.84 38.41 -11.30
C PRO A 755 -31.08 39.93 -11.24
N ALA A 756 -30.27 40.66 -10.46
CA ALA A 756 -30.17 42.13 -10.57
C ALA A 756 -28.86 42.74 -10.02
N ALA A 757 -28.32 43.70 -10.78
CA ALA A 757 -27.34 44.73 -10.40
C ALA A 757 -25.88 44.35 -10.05
N GLN A 758 -24.97 45.28 -10.34
CA GLN A 758 -23.54 45.22 -10.01
C GLN A 758 -23.28 46.07 -8.76
N ASN A 759 -23.04 45.42 -7.62
CA ASN A 759 -22.45 45.90 -6.37
C ASN A 759 -22.23 44.67 -5.46
N PHE A 760 -22.07 44.81 -4.14
CA PHE A 760 -21.83 43.74 -3.13
C PHE A 760 -22.61 42.42 -3.32
N ALA A 761 -23.81 42.47 -3.92
CA ALA A 761 -24.59 41.31 -4.37
C ALA A 761 -23.86 40.37 -5.38
N SER A 762 -22.72 40.76 -5.94
CA SER A 762 -21.93 39.94 -6.89
C SER A 762 -21.25 38.74 -6.26
N VAL A 763 -20.91 38.79 -4.96
CA VAL A 763 -20.49 37.62 -4.16
C VAL A 763 -21.70 36.93 -3.55
N VAL A 764 -22.68 37.71 -3.09
CA VAL A 764 -23.94 37.20 -2.54
C VAL A 764 -24.92 36.83 -3.67
N ARG A 765 -24.43 36.06 -4.65
CA ARG A 765 -25.24 35.56 -5.77
C ARG A 765 -26.20 34.47 -5.30
N GLU A 766 -27.36 34.94 -4.85
CA GLU A 766 -28.64 34.25 -4.97
C GLU A 766 -28.74 32.94 -4.14
N ARG A 767 -27.99 32.90 -3.04
CA ARG A 767 -28.21 31.97 -1.91
C ARG A 767 -29.09 32.64 -0.86
N THR A 768 -30.38 32.29 -0.83
CA THR A 768 -31.35 32.80 0.15
C THR A 768 -32.20 31.68 0.75
N VAL A 769 -32.61 31.83 2.01
CA VAL A 769 -33.65 31.00 2.60
C VAL A 769 -34.89 31.88 2.80
N GLY A 770 -35.79 31.82 1.82
CA GLY A 770 -37.01 32.63 1.75
C GLY A 770 -36.76 34.12 1.48
N LYS A 771 -36.34 34.87 2.49
CA LYS A 771 -36.03 36.33 2.37
C LYS A 771 -34.70 36.75 2.99
N LEU A 772 -34.03 35.85 3.72
CA LEU A 772 -32.76 36.13 4.36
C LEU A 772 -31.61 35.63 3.46
N PRO A 773 -30.65 36.48 3.07
CA PRO A 773 -29.42 36.04 2.42
C PRO A 773 -28.60 35.16 3.37
N VAL A 774 -28.03 34.07 2.86
CA VAL A 774 -27.22 33.13 3.66
C VAL A 774 -25.87 32.90 2.98
N MET A 775 -24.79 33.01 3.76
CA MET A 775 -23.43 32.77 3.30
C MET A 775 -22.83 31.59 4.07
N LEU A 776 -22.36 30.57 3.33
CA LEU A 776 -21.66 29.42 3.88
C LEU A 776 -20.17 29.76 3.98
N VAL A 777 -19.61 29.65 5.19
CA VAL A 777 -18.25 30.10 5.52
C VAL A 777 -17.46 28.92 6.09
N ARG A 778 -16.40 28.51 5.38
CA ARG A 778 -15.48 27.50 5.87
C ARG A 778 -14.53 28.08 6.91
N MET A 779 -14.46 27.43 8.05
CA MET A 779 -13.50 27.70 9.11
C MET A 779 -12.17 26.98 8.82
N ASN A 780 -11.04 27.67 9.04
CA ASN A 780 -9.73 27.05 8.97
C ASN A 780 -9.50 26.15 10.19
N ALA A 781 -9.08 24.91 9.98
CA ALA A 781 -8.83 23.94 11.04
C ALA A 781 -7.81 24.40 12.11
N ASP A 782 -6.94 25.38 11.81
CA ASP A 782 -6.09 26.07 12.79
C ASP A 782 -6.89 26.62 14.00
N LEU A 783 -8.16 27.00 13.81
CA LEU A 783 -9.06 27.47 14.88
C LEU A 783 -9.34 26.40 15.96
N SER A 784 -9.13 25.12 15.67
CA SER A 784 -9.31 24.02 16.64
C SER A 784 -8.12 23.85 17.61
N MET A 785 -7.05 24.66 17.47
CA MET A 785 -5.80 24.51 18.23
C MET A 785 -5.61 25.51 19.39
N GLY A 786 -6.55 26.44 19.62
CA GLY A 786 -6.47 27.41 20.73
C GLY A 786 -5.31 28.41 20.67
N ASP A 787 -4.94 28.97 21.83
CA ASP A 787 -3.99 30.09 21.97
C ASP A 787 -2.55 29.81 21.48
N GLU A 788 -2.16 28.55 21.28
CA GLU A 788 -0.74 28.18 21.07
C GLU A 788 -0.15 28.60 19.71
N LEU A 789 -0.96 29.11 18.79
CA LEU A 789 -0.52 29.59 17.46
C LEU A 789 -0.23 31.10 17.37
N ALA A 790 -0.16 31.81 18.49
CA ALA A 790 0.01 33.28 18.60
C ALA A 790 1.32 33.89 18.03
N LYS A 791 2.08 33.18 17.16
CA LYS A 791 3.33 33.65 16.52
C LYS A 791 3.46 33.35 15.03
N SER A 792 2.48 32.73 14.37
CA SER A 792 2.35 32.76 12.91
C SER A 792 1.38 33.87 12.47
N SER A 793 1.61 34.44 11.28
CA SER A 793 0.81 35.54 10.74
C SER A 793 -0.69 35.22 10.66
N THR A 794 -1.53 36.22 10.90
CA THR A 794 -3.00 36.20 10.78
C THR A 794 -3.46 35.96 9.33
N ALA A 795 -3.29 34.73 8.84
CA ALA A 795 -3.84 34.24 7.59
C ALA A 795 -5.34 33.97 7.74
N ASN A 796 -6.04 33.79 6.62
CA ASN A 796 -7.50 33.89 6.54
C ASN A 796 -8.22 32.71 7.25
N LEU A 797 -8.57 32.92 8.53
CA LEU A 797 -9.22 31.91 9.38
C LEU A 797 -10.66 31.57 8.95
N PHE A 798 -11.32 32.42 8.17
CA PHE A 798 -12.70 32.28 7.72
C PHE A 798 -12.81 32.61 6.23
N THR A 799 -13.22 31.64 5.40
CA THR A 799 -13.14 31.68 3.94
C THR A 799 -14.41 31.10 3.30
N VAL A 800 -14.97 31.75 2.27
CA VAL A 800 -16.18 31.24 1.57
C VAL A 800 -15.87 29.99 0.72
N PHE A 801 -16.80 29.04 0.70
CA PHE A 801 -16.68 27.77 -0.06
C PHE A 801 -16.84 27.95 -1.57
N GLY A 802 -16.17 27.09 -2.35
CA GLY A 802 -16.26 27.05 -3.81
C GLY A 802 -16.33 25.61 -4.32
N GLU A 803 -17.26 25.35 -5.23
CA GLU A 803 -17.53 24.04 -5.84
C GLU A 803 -16.63 23.79 -7.06
N PRO A 804 -16.54 22.53 -7.55
CA PRO A 804 -16.21 22.32 -8.95
C PRO A 804 -17.32 22.91 -9.84
N ASP A 805 -16.91 23.73 -10.81
CA ASP A 805 -17.77 24.23 -11.87
C ASP A 805 -17.86 23.17 -12.97
N ILE A 806 -19.07 22.72 -13.27
CA ILE A 806 -19.34 21.54 -14.09
C ILE A 806 -20.50 21.83 -15.04
N GLU A 807 -20.24 21.65 -16.33
CA GLU A 807 -21.26 21.69 -17.38
C GLU A 807 -21.62 20.25 -17.79
N VAL A 808 -22.92 19.93 -17.87
CA VAL A 808 -23.40 18.67 -18.45
C VAL A 808 -24.07 18.97 -19.78
N THR A 809 -23.70 18.23 -20.83
CA THR A 809 -24.16 18.43 -22.20
C THR A 809 -24.67 17.11 -22.79
N GLU A 810 -25.82 17.15 -23.46
CA GLU A 810 -26.34 16.01 -24.22
C GLU A 810 -25.85 16.08 -25.68
N THR A 811 -25.43 14.94 -26.24
CA THR A 811 -24.95 14.81 -27.62
C THR A 811 -26.11 14.57 -28.59
N SER A 812 -25.87 14.72 -29.89
CA SER A 812 -26.88 14.51 -30.95
C SER A 812 -27.46 13.09 -31.02
N ASP A 813 -26.78 12.13 -30.40
CA ASP A 813 -27.13 10.72 -30.27
C ASP A 813 -27.67 10.34 -28.87
N GLY A 814 -27.95 11.32 -28.00
CA GLY A 814 -28.62 11.14 -26.70
C GLY A 814 -27.71 10.68 -25.56
N GLN A 815 -26.39 10.78 -25.72
CA GLN A 815 -25.40 10.47 -24.69
C GLN A 815 -25.07 11.73 -23.88
N LEU A 816 -24.66 11.56 -22.62
CA LEU A 816 -24.22 12.66 -21.76
C LEU A 816 -22.70 12.84 -21.85
N VAL A 817 -22.26 14.09 -21.73
CA VAL A 817 -20.86 14.49 -21.62
C VAL A 817 -20.72 15.56 -20.54
N VAL A 818 -19.83 15.33 -19.59
CA VAL A 818 -19.52 16.20 -18.44
C VAL A 818 -18.25 16.99 -18.72
N GLU A 819 -18.20 18.28 -18.40
CA GLU A 819 -16.99 19.10 -18.49
C GLU A 819 -16.72 19.88 -17.21
N VAL A 820 -15.55 19.63 -16.60
CA VAL A 820 -15.07 20.36 -15.42
C VAL A 820 -14.37 21.65 -15.89
N LYS A 821 -15.00 22.79 -15.63
CA LYS A 821 -14.50 24.13 -16.00
C LYS A 821 -13.42 24.65 -15.05
N GLY A 822 -13.42 24.15 -13.82
CA GLY A 822 -12.44 24.46 -12.79
C GLY A 822 -12.93 24.02 -11.42
N VAL A 823 -12.08 24.21 -10.41
CA VAL A 823 -12.45 24.15 -8.99
C VAL A 823 -11.74 25.29 -8.28
N ASP A 824 -12.38 25.87 -7.27
CA ASP A 824 -11.74 26.89 -6.44
C ASP A 824 -10.72 26.22 -5.51
N THR A 825 -9.45 26.58 -5.65
CA THR A 825 -8.39 26.03 -4.78
C THR A 825 -7.83 27.08 -3.85
N TYR A 826 -7.94 26.80 -2.55
CA TYR A 826 -7.18 27.49 -1.52
C TYR A 826 -5.69 27.14 -1.66
N ASN A 827 -4.82 28.14 -1.54
CA ASN A 827 -3.37 27.96 -1.50
C ASN A 827 -2.89 28.19 -0.05
N PRO A 828 -2.76 27.15 0.79
CA PRO A 828 -2.45 27.30 2.22
C PRO A 828 -1.06 27.89 2.50
N THR A 829 -0.15 27.92 1.51
CA THR A 829 1.17 28.56 1.66
C THR A 829 1.11 30.09 1.44
N THR A 830 0.03 30.62 0.86
CA THR A 830 -0.11 32.06 0.55
C THR A 830 -1.41 32.69 1.07
N GLY A 831 -2.32 31.90 1.65
CA GLY A 831 -3.63 32.35 2.13
C GLY A 831 -4.61 32.76 1.03
N LYS A 832 -4.26 32.57 -0.25
CA LYS A 832 -5.04 33.02 -1.41
C LYS A 832 -5.90 31.91 -1.98
N ILE A 833 -7.13 32.23 -2.31
CA ILE A 833 -7.96 31.41 -3.20
C ILE A 833 -7.53 31.73 -4.64
N SER A 834 -7.25 30.70 -5.44
CA SER A 834 -7.25 30.82 -6.90
C SER A 834 -8.59 30.31 -7.42
N SER A 835 -9.45 31.24 -7.82
CA SER A 835 -10.79 30.94 -8.33
C SER A 835 -10.74 30.24 -9.68
N LEU A 836 -11.48 29.14 -9.83
CA LEU A 836 -11.78 28.45 -11.09
C LEU A 836 -10.59 28.28 -12.05
N THR A 837 -9.52 27.59 -11.61
CA THR A 837 -8.42 27.21 -12.52
C THR A 837 -8.25 25.70 -12.62
N ILE A 838 -8.24 25.20 -13.86
CA ILE A 838 -8.10 23.76 -14.13
C ILE A 838 -6.69 23.25 -13.77
N ASP A 839 -5.66 24.09 -13.91
CA ASP A 839 -4.25 23.77 -13.60
C ASP A 839 -3.98 23.39 -12.13
N SER A 840 -4.99 23.58 -11.26
CA SER A 840 -5.01 23.15 -9.86
C SER A 840 -5.44 21.70 -9.68
N ILE A 841 -6.20 21.13 -10.63
CA ILE A 841 -6.69 19.75 -10.65
C ILE A 841 -5.55 18.80 -11.01
N MET A 842 -5.35 17.75 -10.22
CA MET A 842 -4.42 16.65 -10.51
C MET A 842 -5.13 15.56 -11.33
N LEU A 843 -6.25 15.08 -10.82
CA LEU A 843 -7.13 14.13 -11.52
C LEU A 843 -8.58 14.41 -11.18
N TRP A 844 -9.48 13.98 -12.04
CA TRP A 844 -10.91 13.92 -11.74
C TRP A 844 -11.49 12.59 -12.20
N SER A 845 -12.58 12.17 -11.58
CA SER A 845 -13.28 10.92 -11.87
C SER A 845 -14.77 11.16 -11.90
N LEU A 846 -15.46 10.33 -12.67
CA LEU A 846 -16.89 10.42 -12.92
C LEU A 846 -17.50 9.04 -12.68
N ASP A 847 -18.48 9.01 -11.79
CA ASP A 847 -19.46 7.96 -11.72
C ASP A 847 -20.64 8.31 -12.65
N THR A 848 -20.84 7.47 -13.66
CA THR A 848 -21.79 7.67 -14.75
C THR A 848 -23.22 7.19 -14.45
N ASP A 849 -23.45 6.52 -13.32
CA ASP A 849 -24.78 6.00 -12.92
C ASP A 849 -24.84 5.84 -11.38
N TYR A 850 -24.81 6.97 -10.69
CA TYR A 850 -24.54 7.05 -9.25
C TYR A 850 -25.78 6.69 -8.42
N ASP A 851 -25.74 5.54 -7.76
CA ASP A 851 -26.85 4.97 -6.99
C ASP A 851 -27.14 5.68 -5.66
N SER A 852 -26.26 6.57 -5.20
CA SER A 852 -26.30 7.20 -3.86
C SER A 852 -25.96 6.25 -2.69
N ASP A 853 -25.40 5.06 -2.94
CA ASP A 853 -24.64 4.29 -1.92
C ASP A 853 -23.13 4.52 -2.07
N ALA A 854 -22.58 4.27 -3.26
CA ALA A 854 -21.13 4.21 -3.44
C ALA A 854 -20.64 4.94 -4.69
N PHE A 855 -19.47 5.58 -4.57
CA PHE A 855 -18.79 6.19 -5.71
C PHE A 855 -17.92 5.16 -6.44
N PHE A 856 -18.39 4.72 -7.61
CA PHE A 856 -17.67 3.82 -8.50
C PHE A 856 -16.85 4.62 -9.51
N VAL A 857 -15.53 4.42 -9.54
CA VAL A 857 -14.65 5.08 -10.52
C VAL A 857 -14.84 4.43 -11.90
N ARG A 858 -15.87 4.86 -12.63
CA ARG A 858 -16.25 4.36 -13.96
C ARG A 858 -15.49 5.08 -15.08
N HIS A 859 -15.27 6.39 -14.93
CA HIS A 859 -14.30 7.14 -15.74
C HIS A 859 -13.25 7.84 -14.85
N VAL A 860 -12.02 7.99 -15.35
CA VAL A 860 -10.94 8.76 -14.73
C VAL A 860 -10.18 9.58 -15.77
N TYR A 861 -9.80 10.80 -15.40
CA TYR A 861 -9.13 11.79 -16.24
C TYR A 861 -8.07 12.56 -15.45
N PHE A 862 -7.07 13.11 -16.13
CA PHE A 862 -5.93 13.80 -15.54
C PHE A 862 -5.78 15.17 -16.17
N ASN A 863 -5.46 16.19 -15.36
CA ASN A 863 -5.02 17.47 -15.90
C ASN A 863 -3.52 17.67 -15.69
N GLY A 864 -2.89 18.36 -16.64
CA GLY A 864 -1.44 18.42 -16.81
C GLY A 864 -0.99 17.61 -18.02
N LYS A 865 -0.39 18.29 -18.99
CA LYS A 865 0.32 17.63 -20.09
C LYS A 865 1.68 17.17 -19.56
N SER A 866 2.07 15.94 -19.92
CA SER A 866 3.43 15.44 -19.74
C SER A 866 4.40 16.25 -20.62
N GLU A 867 4.99 17.31 -20.07
CA GLU A 867 6.05 18.09 -20.72
C GLU A 867 7.45 17.49 -20.51
N GLY A 868 7.55 16.38 -19.77
CA GLY A 868 8.81 15.68 -19.47
C GLY A 868 9.59 16.32 -18.32
N LYS A 869 8.90 17.06 -17.44
CA LYS A 869 9.50 17.75 -16.29
C LYS A 869 9.54 16.82 -15.06
N PRO A 870 10.58 16.91 -14.21
CA PRO A 870 10.59 16.20 -12.94
C PRO A 870 9.42 16.65 -12.05
N GLY A 871 8.40 15.80 -11.92
CA GLY A 871 7.12 16.12 -11.27
C GLY A 871 5.88 15.77 -12.11
N ASP A 872 6.02 15.50 -13.41
CA ASP A 872 4.91 15.08 -14.28
C ASP A 872 4.44 13.65 -13.93
N LEU A 873 3.41 13.56 -13.09
CA LEU A 873 2.81 12.29 -12.65
C LEU A 873 1.81 11.76 -13.70
N ASN A 874 2.31 11.18 -14.79
CA ASN A 874 1.52 10.34 -15.71
C ASN A 874 1.45 8.90 -15.15
N PRO A 875 0.31 8.42 -14.63
CA PRO A 875 0.21 7.08 -14.03
C PRO A 875 0.33 5.99 -15.09
N TYR A 876 -0.30 6.23 -16.24
CA TYR A 876 -0.45 5.27 -17.32
C TYR A 876 0.76 5.20 -18.26
N GLU A 877 1.81 6.00 -18.06
CA GLU A 877 2.94 6.12 -19.01
C GLU A 877 3.59 4.76 -19.34
N LYS A 878 3.70 3.88 -18.35
CA LYS A 878 4.23 2.50 -18.49
C LYS A 878 3.25 1.57 -19.22
N LEU A 879 1.94 1.75 -19.00
CA LEU A 879 0.88 1.00 -19.68
C LEU A 879 0.74 1.47 -21.14
N GLN A 880 0.76 2.78 -21.39
CA GLN A 880 0.79 3.40 -22.72
C GLN A 880 2.01 2.94 -23.53
N LYS A 881 3.21 2.92 -22.94
CA LYS A 881 4.42 2.37 -23.58
C LYS A 881 4.30 0.87 -23.90
N THR A 882 3.60 0.10 -23.07
CA THR A 882 3.33 -1.33 -23.30
C THR A 882 2.31 -1.54 -24.42
N LEU A 883 1.18 -0.83 -24.36
CA LEU A 883 -0.04 -1.10 -25.13
C LEU A 883 -0.17 -0.22 -26.38
N LYS A 884 0.92 0.44 -26.81
CA LYS A 884 0.95 1.34 -27.97
C LYS A 884 0.51 0.68 -29.30
N ALA A 885 0.56 -0.66 -29.38
CA ALA A 885 0.08 -1.42 -30.53
C ALA A 885 -1.41 -1.80 -30.45
N GLU A 886 -2.01 -1.74 -29.27
CA GLU A 886 -3.35 -2.25 -28.94
C GLU A 886 -4.36 -1.13 -28.67
N ILE A 887 -3.93 -0.07 -27.98
CA ILE A 887 -4.73 1.11 -27.61
C ILE A 887 -4.22 2.32 -28.40
N ASP A 888 -5.14 3.09 -28.99
CA ASP A 888 -4.84 4.23 -29.85
C ASP A 888 -4.15 5.36 -29.05
N GLN A 889 -3.25 6.11 -29.69
CA GLN A 889 -2.67 7.30 -29.10
C GLN A 889 -3.76 8.34 -28.79
N ASP A 890 -4.82 8.42 -29.59
CA ASP A 890 -5.93 9.35 -29.36
C ASP A 890 -6.95 8.84 -28.31
N ALA A 891 -6.88 7.56 -27.93
CA ALA A 891 -7.64 6.98 -26.80
C ALA A 891 -6.87 7.15 -25.47
N TRP A 892 -5.53 7.10 -25.51
CA TRP A 892 -4.71 7.57 -24.40
C TRP A 892 -4.82 9.09 -24.20
N ALA A 893 -4.89 9.87 -25.28
CA ALA A 893 -5.04 11.32 -25.20
C ALA A 893 -6.38 11.75 -24.57
N SER A 894 -7.46 10.99 -24.76
CA SER A 894 -8.77 11.28 -24.13
C SER A 894 -8.83 10.98 -22.62
N LEU A 895 -7.73 10.54 -21.98
CA LEU A 895 -7.58 10.61 -20.52
C LEU A 895 -7.07 11.97 -20.04
N TYR A 896 -6.42 12.76 -20.90
CA TYR A 896 -5.82 14.06 -20.56
C TYR A 896 -6.77 15.20 -20.95
N ALA A 897 -7.96 15.15 -20.38
CA ALA A 897 -9.10 15.98 -20.76
C ALA A 897 -9.86 16.53 -19.54
N THR A 898 -10.46 17.71 -19.73
CA THR A 898 -11.40 18.35 -18.80
C THR A 898 -12.84 17.96 -19.09
N ARG A 899 -13.08 17.33 -20.25
CA ARG A 899 -14.36 16.88 -20.77
C ARG A 899 -14.38 15.36 -20.86
N SER A 900 -15.46 14.74 -20.39
CA SER A 900 -15.62 13.29 -20.40
C SER A 900 -15.74 12.73 -21.81
N ARG A 901 -15.61 11.42 -21.88
CA ARG A 901 -16.14 10.62 -23.00
C ARG A 901 -17.68 10.63 -22.91
N PRO A 902 -18.40 10.52 -24.03
CA PRO A 902 -19.83 10.27 -24.02
C PRO A 902 -20.20 8.98 -23.26
N PHE A 903 -21.31 9.00 -22.54
CA PHE A 903 -21.88 7.84 -21.84
C PHE A 903 -23.41 7.83 -21.92
N ALA A 904 -24.04 6.67 -21.74
CA ALA A 904 -25.51 6.56 -21.74
C ALA A 904 -26.10 7.31 -20.53
N LYS A 905 -27.37 7.75 -20.63
CA LYS A 905 -28.07 8.34 -19.48
C LYS A 905 -28.17 7.32 -18.33
N PRO A 906 -27.95 7.75 -17.08
CA PRO A 906 -27.97 6.87 -15.91
C PRO A 906 -29.35 6.25 -15.68
N VAL A 907 -29.40 5.01 -15.16
CA VAL A 907 -30.64 4.37 -14.72
C VAL A 907 -31.10 4.95 -13.39
N SER A 908 -30.17 5.38 -12.54
CA SER A 908 -30.41 6.11 -11.28
C SER A 908 -30.94 7.54 -11.47
N GLY A 909 -30.84 8.11 -12.69
CA GLY A 909 -31.08 9.54 -12.94
C GLY A 909 -29.99 10.48 -12.41
N LYS A 910 -28.88 9.95 -11.87
CA LYS A 910 -27.82 10.73 -11.23
C LYS A 910 -26.43 10.38 -11.75
N ILE A 911 -25.55 11.37 -11.69
CA ILE A 911 -24.10 11.20 -11.86
C ILE A 911 -23.38 11.85 -10.67
N ALA A 912 -22.14 11.42 -10.41
CA ALA A 912 -21.28 12.06 -9.42
C ALA A 912 -19.89 12.33 -10.00
N VAL A 913 -19.35 13.51 -9.73
CA VAL A 913 -18.04 13.95 -10.21
C VAL A 913 -17.15 14.24 -9.00
N LYS A 914 -16.01 13.56 -8.91
CA LYS A 914 -14.96 13.84 -7.91
C LYS A 914 -13.78 14.51 -8.58
N VAL A 915 -13.31 15.61 -7.99
CA VAL A 915 -12.11 16.35 -8.40
C VAL A 915 -11.07 16.26 -7.27
N ILE A 916 -9.82 15.94 -7.60
CA ILE A 916 -8.70 15.86 -6.64
C ILE A 916 -7.58 16.80 -7.09
N ASN A 917 -7.07 17.63 -6.18
CA ASN A 917 -6.01 18.60 -6.48
C ASN A 917 -4.60 18.08 -6.11
N TYR A 918 -3.56 18.86 -6.43
CA TYR A 918 -2.16 18.47 -6.14
C TYR A 918 -1.73 18.59 -4.66
N TYR A 919 -2.63 18.94 -3.75
CA TYR A 919 -2.43 18.89 -2.29
C TYR A 919 -3.12 17.68 -1.64
N GLY A 920 -3.89 16.90 -2.41
CA GLY A 920 -4.69 15.79 -1.88
C GLY A 920 -6.08 16.21 -1.37
N ASP A 921 -6.48 17.47 -1.58
CA ASP A 921 -7.86 17.88 -1.34
C ASP A 921 -8.78 17.21 -2.38
N GLU A 922 -9.86 16.59 -1.91
CA GLU A 922 -10.92 16.02 -2.75
C GLU A 922 -12.21 16.86 -2.59
N VAL A 923 -12.95 17.02 -3.69
CA VAL A 923 -14.31 17.59 -3.69
C VAL A 923 -15.21 16.74 -4.57
N LEU A 924 -16.42 16.44 -4.09
CA LEU A 924 -17.47 15.71 -4.82
C LEU A 924 -18.59 16.66 -5.22
N LYS A 925 -19.23 16.41 -6.37
CA LYS A 925 -20.49 17.06 -6.77
C LYS A 925 -21.40 16.05 -7.46
N VAL A 926 -22.61 15.87 -6.92
CA VAL A 926 -23.69 15.04 -7.50
C VAL A 926 -24.54 15.92 -8.41
N ILE A 927 -25.07 15.36 -9.51
CA ILE A 927 -25.89 16.07 -10.49
C ILE A 927 -27.02 15.14 -10.99
N GLU A 928 -28.25 15.63 -11.02
CA GLU A 928 -29.42 14.96 -11.64
C GLU A 928 -29.49 15.32 -13.14
N VAL A 929 -29.83 14.36 -14.03
CA VAL A 929 -29.61 14.45 -15.50
C VAL A 929 -30.67 13.77 -16.38
#